data_AF-A0A3D1J5X9-F1
#
_entry.id   AF-A0A3D1J5X9-F1
#
_cell.length_a   1.000
_cell.length_b   1.000
_cell.length_c   1.000
_cell.angle_alpha   90.00
_cell.angle_beta   90.00
_cell.angle_gamma   90.00
#
_symmetry.space_group_name_H-M   'P 1'
#
loop_
_entity.id
_entity.type
_entity.pdbx_description
1 polymer ?
#
loop_
_entity_poly.entity_id
_entity_poly.type
_entity_poly.pdbx_seq_one_letter_code
_entity_poly.pdbx_strand_id
1 'polypeptide(L)'
;MYRIESTARRLKWLMPVLLTALVVGCGGGGGGKDPILGTGQVGMLDLTPPTVTSTTPATTVPGPTLGVATNTAINAVFSEDMAPATITAASFTVTCAAPCASPASATVSYAVATKTATFAAAALTANTTYTATITTGATDLAGNALASNYVWTFTTAPDVTPPTVTLTTPVTTVPGPTLGVSVNTAINAVFSEDMVPATIAATSFTVTCAAPCVSPAGTVSYSVASKTATFAGAALTANTTYTATITTAATDLANNALASNYVWSFTTTGVLSVLSTDPVSADATACPSATVNATFRVPSGTQMDPATINPTTFTVTGPAPATTSVTPATVALDGPTGRIATFTPQNPLAAGTYTATVKGGATGVKDLAVPVANGMSGDFTWTFTAVAAGSCTAPSPSAVNLGLAAPFGIAATAGVTNTPTAPNTLINGNAVLTATPTCNLVAAPGGIGSAGFGLCGGSAPSMNGTVITPTFPDTTTANAIVADLRAAYLSITPPAGPPAAGSLGGGTSIPAGTTLGAPAGNALVLGDNLFFSGVYTSLTSILISGDITLDAQNDPNATFIFQSSSTVGAADGAASPSAHTRILLINGAKASNVWWQAGSAATIGTQTEWQGNILAAGDITLKTGATSCGRLFAGAFTSGAFVFDSNVVSVPGNPSAPATCK
;
A
#
# COMPACT_ATOMS: atom_id res chain seq x y z
N MET A 1 9.10 -40.05 40.16
CA MET A 1 9.81 -39.06 41.00
C MET A 1 8.81 -37.96 41.40
N TYR A 2 8.93 -37.44 42.62
CA TYR A 2 8.09 -36.40 43.30
C TYR A 2 7.49 -35.32 42.36
N ARG A 3 6.21 -34.87 42.40
CA ARG A 3 5.10 -34.77 43.41
C ARG A 3 5.13 -33.50 44.31
N ILE A 4 3.92 -32.99 44.62
CA ILE A 4 3.53 -31.87 45.55
C ILE A 4 3.53 -30.50 44.83
N GLU A 5 2.46 -29.71 44.65
CA GLU A 5 1.22 -29.34 45.38
C GLU A 5 1.25 -27.87 45.87
N SER A 6 0.06 -27.30 46.12
CA SER A 6 -0.19 -25.88 46.37
C SER A 6 0.14 -25.42 47.80
N THR A 7 0.37 -24.11 48.01
CA THR A 7 -0.47 -23.28 48.91
C THR A 7 -0.11 -21.78 48.90
N ALA A 8 -1.03 -20.97 49.45
CA ALA A 8 -1.11 -19.51 49.38
C ALA A 8 -0.33 -18.72 50.47
N ARG A 9 -0.53 -17.38 50.47
CA ARG A 9 -0.18 -16.33 51.47
C ARG A 9 1.29 -15.83 51.46
N ARG A 10 1.62 -14.53 51.55
CA ARG A 10 0.92 -13.21 51.62
C ARG A 10 1.74 -12.24 50.70
N LEU A 11 1.31 -11.07 50.20
CA LEU A 11 0.59 -9.96 50.84
C LEU A 11 0.12 -8.98 49.72
N LYS A 12 -1.17 -8.60 49.68
CA LYS A 12 -1.71 -7.51 48.82
C LYS A 12 -2.60 -6.58 49.66
N TRP A 13 -2.26 -5.30 49.68
CA TRP A 13 -3.00 -4.11 50.18
C TRP A 13 -2.61 -2.99 49.17
N LEU A 14 -3.46 -2.09 48.64
CA LEU A 14 -4.82 -1.65 48.97
C LEU A 14 -5.67 -1.34 47.70
N MET A 15 -6.94 -0.96 47.89
CA MET A 15 -8.02 -0.86 46.87
C MET A 15 -8.13 0.50 46.12
N PRO A 16 -8.84 0.53 44.97
CA PRO A 16 -9.36 1.74 44.31
C PRO A 16 -10.90 1.92 44.43
N VAL A 17 -11.37 3.16 44.61
CA VAL A 17 -12.77 3.68 44.56
C VAL A 17 -12.65 5.22 44.32
N LEU A 18 -13.44 5.99 43.55
CA LEU A 18 -14.72 5.85 42.80
C LEU A 18 -14.61 6.60 41.43
N LEU A 19 -15.63 6.50 40.56
CA LEU A 19 -15.85 7.38 39.40
C LEU A 19 -17.36 7.65 39.17
N THR A 20 -17.78 8.92 39.19
CA THR A 20 -18.99 9.54 38.55
C THR A 20 -19.09 11.00 39.04
N ALA A 21 -19.69 11.98 38.37
CA ALA A 21 -19.98 12.22 36.94
C ALA A 21 -20.20 13.74 36.79
N LEU A 22 -19.76 14.37 35.68
CA LEU A 22 -19.96 15.81 35.46
C LEU A 22 -21.10 16.06 34.46
N VAL A 23 -22.13 16.80 34.86
CA VAL A 23 -23.23 17.23 33.98
C VAL A 23 -23.00 18.67 33.52
N VAL A 24 -23.20 18.92 32.23
CA VAL A 24 -23.12 20.25 31.61
C VAL A 24 -24.29 21.11 32.08
N GLY A 25 -24.01 22.33 32.54
CA GLY A 25 -24.99 23.36 32.84
C GLY A 25 -24.57 24.71 32.25
N CYS A 26 -25.19 25.10 31.15
CA CYS A 26 -25.01 26.41 30.53
C CYS A 26 -26.12 27.37 30.98
N GLY A 27 -25.77 28.63 31.25
CA GLY A 27 -26.71 29.73 31.53
C GLY A 27 -26.21 30.66 32.64
N GLY A 28 -26.37 31.98 32.58
CA GLY A 28 -26.98 32.76 31.50
C GLY A 28 -27.76 33.97 32.01
N GLY A 29 -27.07 35.08 32.29
CA GLY A 29 -27.66 36.41 32.42
C GLY A 29 -28.44 36.73 33.70
N GLY A 30 -28.81 38.01 33.84
CA GLY A 30 -29.73 38.51 34.87
C GLY A 30 -29.05 39.27 36.01
N GLY A 31 -29.09 40.61 35.95
CA GLY A 31 -28.70 41.44 37.09
C GLY A 31 -29.80 41.50 38.16
N GLY A 32 -29.40 41.50 39.43
CA GLY A 32 -30.26 41.76 40.56
C GLY A 32 -29.59 42.76 41.50
N LYS A 33 -30.26 43.85 41.83
CA LYS A 33 -29.84 44.74 42.92
C LYS A 33 -30.40 44.20 44.23
N ASP A 34 -29.56 44.11 45.26
CA ASP A 34 -29.99 44.51 46.60
C ASP A 34 -28.79 44.93 47.47
N PRO A 35 -28.88 46.03 48.25
CA PRO A 35 -27.77 46.50 49.06
C PRO A 35 -28.00 46.24 50.56
N ILE A 36 -27.40 45.21 51.16
CA ILE A 36 -27.27 45.14 52.63
C ILE A 36 -26.06 44.32 53.11
N LEU A 37 -25.19 45.02 53.86
CA LEU A 37 -24.33 44.57 54.96
C LEU A 37 -23.81 43.11 54.94
N GLY A 38 -22.65 42.91 54.29
CA GLY A 38 -21.73 41.81 54.56
C GLY A 38 -20.30 42.36 54.67
N THR A 39 -19.61 42.09 55.78
CA THR A 39 -18.26 42.61 56.05
C THR A 39 -17.27 42.19 54.97
N GLY A 40 -16.43 43.12 54.52
CA GLY A 40 -15.36 42.83 53.57
C GLY A 40 -14.50 41.66 54.06
N GLN A 41 -14.46 40.59 53.27
CA GLN A 41 -13.55 39.47 53.50
C GLN A 41 -12.13 40.00 53.37
N VAL A 42 -11.48 40.22 54.51
CA VAL A 42 -10.04 40.48 54.54
C VAL A 42 -9.36 39.31 53.86
N GLY A 43 -8.77 39.55 52.68
CA GLY A 43 -7.72 38.68 52.18
C GLY A 43 -6.68 38.59 53.28
N MET A 44 -6.24 37.37 53.63
CA MET A 44 -5.17 37.23 54.60
C MET A 44 -3.98 38.04 54.11
N LEU A 45 -3.48 38.96 54.94
CA LEU A 45 -2.34 39.77 54.60
C LEU A 45 -1.15 38.83 54.42
N ASP A 46 -0.69 38.67 53.19
CA ASP A 46 0.51 37.87 52.93
C ASP A 46 1.73 38.66 53.41
N LEU A 47 2.49 38.03 54.30
CA LEU A 47 3.67 38.57 54.95
C LEU A 47 4.87 37.64 54.74
N THR A 48 4.77 36.68 53.83
CA THR A 48 5.80 35.68 53.57
C THR A 48 6.80 36.23 52.55
N PRO A 49 8.08 36.43 52.90
CA PRO A 49 9.06 36.92 51.92
C PRO A 49 9.37 35.83 50.87
N PRO A 50 9.42 36.16 49.57
CA PRO A 50 9.81 35.21 48.53
C PRO A 50 11.26 34.76 48.70
N THR A 51 11.51 33.50 48.30
CA THR A 51 12.84 32.86 48.34
C THR A 51 13.20 32.27 46.98
N VAL A 52 14.49 32.19 46.65
CA VAL A 52 14.98 31.48 45.46
C VAL A 52 15.18 30.01 45.80
N THR A 53 14.43 29.13 45.13
CA THR A 53 14.42 27.68 45.35
C THR A 53 15.46 26.93 44.51
N SER A 54 15.82 27.47 43.35
CA SER A 54 16.89 26.94 42.50
C SER A 54 17.42 27.99 41.53
N THR A 55 18.63 27.78 41.02
CA THR A 55 19.25 28.61 39.98
C THR A 55 19.80 27.79 38.82
N THR A 56 20.02 28.45 37.70
CA THR A 56 20.89 27.96 36.61
C THR A 56 21.97 29.02 36.37
N PRO A 57 23.27 28.68 36.34
CA PRO A 57 23.86 27.41 36.80
C PRO A 57 23.51 27.11 38.27
N ALA A 58 23.29 25.84 38.58
CA ALA A 58 22.96 25.40 39.94
C ALA A 58 24.16 25.56 40.88
N THR A 59 23.92 25.97 42.12
CA THR A 59 24.97 26.23 43.12
C THR A 59 25.53 24.95 43.75
N THR A 60 26.85 24.82 43.80
CA THR A 60 27.54 23.83 44.63
C THR A 60 28.11 24.48 45.90
N VAL A 61 27.82 23.92 47.07
CA VAL A 61 28.31 24.44 48.37
C VAL A 61 29.74 23.98 48.64
N PRO A 62 30.69 24.84 49.06
CA PRO A 62 30.77 26.30 48.88
C PRO A 62 31.84 26.67 47.84
N GLY A 63 31.44 27.29 46.73
CA GLY A 63 32.35 27.82 45.71
C GLY A 63 31.59 28.20 44.43
N PRO A 64 32.27 28.79 43.43
CA PRO A 64 31.66 28.98 42.12
C PRO A 64 31.46 27.61 41.45
N THR A 65 30.30 27.42 40.81
CA THR A 65 30.07 26.25 39.96
C THR A 65 31.02 26.32 38.75
N LEU A 66 31.95 25.37 38.66
CA LEU A 66 32.99 25.35 37.62
C LEU A 66 32.53 24.66 36.33
N GLY A 67 33.20 24.94 35.21
CA GLY A 67 32.97 24.24 33.95
C GLY A 67 31.69 24.66 33.22
N VAL A 68 31.13 25.83 33.54
CA VAL A 68 29.89 26.32 32.93
C VAL A 68 30.14 26.73 31.48
N ALA A 69 29.28 26.30 30.55
CA ALA A 69 29.41 26.70 29.14
C ALA A 69 29.12 28.20 28.97
N THR A 70 29.83 28.86 28.06
CA THR A 70 29.73 30.32 27.81
C THR A 70 28.37 30.79 27.29
N ASN A 71 27.52 29.87 26.84
CA ASN A 71 26.14 30.09 26.39
C ASN A 71 25.08 29.64 27.43
N THR A 72 25.48 29.29 28.66
CA THR A 72 24.55 28.80 29.69
C THR A 72 23.51 29.86 30.09
N ALA A 73 22.23 29.48 30.10
CA ALA A 73 21.15 30.34 30.57
C ALA A 73 21.27 30.66 32.08
N ILE A 74 21.04 31.91 32.44
CA ILE A 74 21.15 32.39 33.83
C ILE A 74 19.74 32.59 34.39
N ASN A 75 19.31 31.69 35.28
CA ASN A 75 17.93 31.63 35.79
C ASN A 75 17.88 31.60 37.32
N ALA A 76 16.77 32.09 37.88
CA ALA A 76 16.38 31.90 39.27
C ALA A 76 14.89 31.53 39.37
N VAL A 77 14.55 30.51 40.14
CA VAL A 77 13.17 30.06 40.38
C VAL A 77 12.74 30.44 41.79
N PHE A 78 11.57 31.04 41.96
CA PHE A 78 11.06 31.52 43.26
C PHE A 78 10.11 30.52 43.95
N SER A 79 9.90 30.67 45.25
CA SER A 79 8.90 29.94 46.04
C SER A 79 7.46 30.24 45.58
N GLU A 80 7.22 31.47 45.17
CA GLU A 80 5.89 32.02 44.86
C GLU A 80 5.90 32.94 43.64
N ASP A 81 4.75 33.54 43.35
CA ASP A 81 4.55 34.39 42.19
C ASP A 81 5.11 35.80 42.47
N MET A 82 6.19 36.14 41.78
CA MET A 82 6.79 37.47 41.82
C MET A 82 5.95 38.50 41.05
N ALA A 83 5.92 39.74 41.52
CA ALA A 83 5.39 40.87 40.77
C ALA A 83 6.26 41.13 39.53
N PRO A 84 5.78 40.90 38.29
CA PRO A 84 6.65 40.91 37.10
C PRO A 84 7.32 42.27 36.85
N ALA A 85 6.69 43.37 37.27
CA ALA A 85 7.24 44.73 37.17
C ALA A 85 8.46 44.98 38.08
N THR A 86 8.69 44.14 39.10
CA THR A 86 9.85 44.25 40.00
C THR A 86 11.02 43.37 39.58
N ILE A 87 10.84 42.49 38.59
CA ILE A 87 11.90 41.64 38.02
C ILE A 87 12.47 42.36 36.78
N THR A 88 13.59 43.06 36.95
CA THR A 88 14.18 43.96 35.95
C THR A 88 15.71 43.86 35.97
N ALA A 89 16.38 44.51 35.01
CA ALA A 89 17.85 44.61 35.00
C ALA A 89 18.46 45.33 36.23
N ALA A 90 17.64 46.03 37.04
CA ALA A 90 18.08 46.61 38.31
C ALA A 90 17.99 45.62 39.49
N SER A 91 17.09 44.64 39.42
CA SER A 91 16.86 43.65 40.49
C SER A 91 17.42 42.27 40.20
N PHE A 92 17.71 41.94 38.94
CA PHE A 92 18.50 40.77 38.54
C PHE A 92 19.74 41.26 37.76
N THR A 93 20.91 41.13 38.38
CA THR A 93 22.19 41.56 37.80
C THR A 93 23.17 40.39 37.66
N VAL A 94 24.08 40.49 36.69
CA VAL A 94 25.21 39.57 36.51
C VAL A 94 26.46 40.40 36.31
N THR A 95 27.50 40.11 37.09
CA THR A 95 28.75 40.89 37.13
C THR A 95 29.98 40.00 37.07
N CYS A 96 31.11 40.56 36.69
CA CYS A 96 32.42 39.93 36.75
C CYS A 96 33.47 40.95 37.19
N ALA A 97 34.59 40.47 37.75
CA ALA A 97 35.72 41.33 38.10
C ALA A 97 36.59 41.66 36.88
N ALA A 98 37.23 42.83 36.90
CA ALA A 98 38.21 43.22 35.88
C ALA A 98 39.32 42.14 35.76
N PRO A 99 39.80 41.80 34.55
CA PRO A 99 39.62 42.54 33.28
C PRO A 99 38.33 42.26 32.52
N CYS A 100 37.43 41.40 33.02
CA CYS A 100 36.14 41.16 32.38
C CYS A 100 35.23 42.40 32.49
N ALA A 101 34.49 42.70 31.42
CA ALA A 101 33.40 43.66 31.43
C ALA A 101 32.09 42.94 31.81
N SER A 102 31.40 43.44 32.84
CA SER A 102 30.15 42.82 33.31
C SER A 102 29.12 42.78 32.17
N PRO A 103 28.46 41.62 31.93
CA PRO A 103 27.60 41.44 30.77
C PRO A 103 26.35 42.29 30.91
N ALA A 104 26.11 43.19 29.94
CA ALA A 104 24.85 43.90 29.85
C ALA A 104 23.73 42.90 29.54
N SER A 105 22.60 43.00 30.26
CA SER A 105 21.40 42.22 29.94
C SER A 105 20.81 42.68 28.60
N ALA A 106 20.59 41.77 27.66
CA ALA A 106 19.76 42.05 26.50
C ALA A 106 18.29 42.21 26.93
N THR A 107 17.83 41.32 27.80
CA THR A 107 16.54 41.39 28.53
C THR A 107 16.66 40.73 29.90
N VAL A 108 15.79 41.15 30.83
CA VAL A 108 15.44 40.36 32.02
C VAL A 108 13.94 40.10 31.93
N SER A 109 13.52 38.85 32.14
CA SER A 109 12.13 38.42 31.99
C SER A 109 11.69 37.51 33.15
N TYR A 110 10.38 37.44 33.38
CA TYR A 110 9.76 36.57 34.38
C TYR A 110 8.63 35.75 33.78
N ALA A 111 8.72 34.42 33.90
CA ALA A 111 7.71 33.47 33.44
C ALA A 111 6.86 33.00 34.63
N VAL A 112 5.64 33.56 34.74
CA VAL A 112 4.71 33.31 35.86
C VAL A 112 4.43 31.80 36.04
N ALA A 113 4.13 31.09 34.95
CA ALA A 113 3.75 29.67 35.00
C ALA A 113 4.83 28.74 35.58
N THR A 114 6.10 29.14 35.57
CA THR A 114 7.24 28.38 36.12
C THR A 114 7.96 29.12 37.25
N LYS A 115 7.42 30.26 37.70
CA LYS A 115 8.03 31.15 38.70
C LYS A 115 9.51 31.47 38.43
N THR A 116 9.88 31.59 37.15
CA THR A 116 11.29 31.67 36.73
C THR A 116 11.63 33.08 36.26
N ALA A 117 12.63 33.72 36.86
CA ALA A 117 13.30 34.87 36.25
C ALA A 117 14.49 34.40 35.41
N THR A 118 14.67 35.02 34.25
CA THR A 118 15.77 34.76 33.31
C THR A 118 16.52 36.05 33.00
N PHE A 119 17.85 35.99 33.10
CA PHE A 119 18.76 37.05 32.64
C PHE A 119 19.34 36.62 31.30
N ALA A 120 18.93 37.30 30.21
CA ALA A 120 19.48 37.06 28.88
C ALA A 120 20.80 37.82 28.72
N ALA A 121 21.91 37.13 28.99
CA ALA A 121 23.26 37.65 28.74
C ALA A 121 23.62 37.54 27.24
N ALA A 122 24.49 38.43 26.78
CA ALA A 122 25.32 38.13 25.61
C ALA A 122 26.29 36.97 25.93
N ALA A 123 26.91 36.38 24.90
CA ALA A 123 27.87 35.28 25.06
C ALA A 123 28.92 35.62 26.13
N LEU A 124 29.02 34.75 27.15
CA LEU A 124 29.92 34.97 28.26
C LEU A 124 31.37 34.74 27.83
N THR A 125 32.30 35.46 28.45
CA THR A 125 33.74 35.22 28.24
C THR A 125 34.12 33.90 28.89
N ALA A 126 34.96 33.08 28.24
CA ALA A 126 35.48 31.84 28.80
C ALA A 126 36.42 32.08 29.99
N ASN A 127 36.66 31.06 30.83
CA ASN A 127 37.57 31.11 31.99
C ASN A 127 37.27 32.28 32.96
N THR A 128 36.02 32.71 33.04
CA THR A 128 35.61 33.93 33.74
C THR A 128 34.62 33.60 34.85
N THR A 129 34.89 34.10 36.05
CA THR A 129 33.96 33.97 37.19
C THR A 129 32.94 35.11 37.16
N TYR A 130 31.66 34.72 37.08
CA TYR A 130 30.51 35.59 37.15
C TYR A 130 29.81 35.47 38.51
N THR A 131 29.28 36.60 38.97
CA THR A 131 28.44 36.73 40.16
C THR A 131 27.07 37.23 39.72
N ALA A 132 26.06 36.36 39.86
CA ALA A 132 24.67 36.69 39.61
C ALA A 132 23.98 37.06 40.94
N THR A 133 23.06 38.02 40.91
CA THR A 133 22.40 38.55 42.11
C THR A 133 20.94 38.91 41.82
N ILE A 134 20.02 38.32 42.58
CA ILE A 134 18.68 38.87 42.78
C ILE A 134 18.72 39.80 43.99
N THR A 135 18.31 41.05 43.84
CA THR A 135 18.30 42.04 44.93
C THR A 135 16.99 42.01 45.71
N THR A 136 16.98 42.61 46.90
CA THR A 136 15.76 42.90 47.66
C THR A 136 14.79 43.88 46.98
N GLY A 137 15.13 44.40 45.78
CA GLY A 137 14.20 45.18 44.96
C GLY A 137 13.16 44.34 44.20
N ALA A 138 13.31 43.01 44.17
CA ALA A 138 12.29 42.10 43.66
C ALA A 138 11.28 41.73 44.76
N THR A 139 9.98 41.78 44.44
CA THR A 139 8.88 41.50 45.38
C THR A 139 7.90 40.47 44.85
N ASP A 140 7.15 39.83 45.74
CA ASP A 140 5.93 39.09 45.40
C ASP A 140 4.79 40.02 44.94
N LEU A 141 3.61 39.44 44.65
CA LEU A 141 2.38 40.16 44.28
C LEU A 141 1.73 40.93 45.45
N ALA A 142 2.07 40.63 46.71
CA ALA A 142 1.59 41.33 47.90
C ALA A 142 2.47 42.53 48.30
N GLY A 143 3.69 42.60 47.77
CA GLY A 143 4.71 43.62 48.04
C GLY A 143 5.83 43.18 48.98
N ASN A 144 5.91 41.91 49.40
CA ASN A 144 7.02 41.44 50.24
C ASN A 144 8.28 41.27 49.38
N ALA A 145 9.37 41.91 49.80
CA ALA A 145 10.69 41.80 49.18
C ALA A 145 11.42 40.51 49.60
N LEU A 146 12.40 40.06 48.82
CA LEU A 146 13.35 39.05 49.31
C LEU A 146 13.98 39.52 50.63
N ALA A 147 14.13 38.61 51.60
CA ALA A 147 14.70 38.92 52.92
C ALA A 147 16.18 39.39 52.86
N SER A 148 16.91 39.01 51.82
CA SER A 148 18.27 39.47 51.52
C SER A 148 18.58 39.27 50.03
N ASN A 149 19.65 39.89 49.53
CA ASN A 149 20.11 39.64 48.16
C ASN A 149 20.51 38.17 48.01
N TYR A 150 19.91 37.47 47.05
CA TYR A 150 20.31 36.10 46.71
C TYR A 150 21.44 36.13 45.69
N VAL A 151 22.62 35.64 46.07
CA VAL A 151 23.86 35.72 45.29
C VAL A 151 24.38 34.33 44.98
N TRP A 152 24.73 34.07 43.72
CA TRP A 152 25.46 32.87 43.32
C TRP A 152 26.60 33.19 42.36
N THR A 153 27.59 32.30 42.32
CA THR A 153 28.78 32.46 41.48
C THR A 153 29.01 31.22 40.64
N PHE A 154 29.58 31.42 39.45
CA PHE A 154 29.95 30.35 38.55
C PHE A 154 31.13 30.77 37.68
N THR A 155 31.95 29.81 37.24
CA THR A 155 33.12 30.05 36.39
C THR A 155 32.93 29.33 35.07
N THR A 156 32.99 30.10 33.98
CA THR A 156 32.88 29.56 32.63
C THR A 156 34.13 28.79 32.21
N ALA A 157 33.98 27.81 31.32
CA ALA A 157 35.06 27.16 30.61
C ALA A 157 34.98 27.48 29.10
N PRO A 158 36.09 27.44 28.35
CA PRO A 158 36.04 27.48 26.89
C PRO A 158 35.39 26.19 26.37
N ASP A 159 34.48 26.32 25.41
CA ASP A 159 34.08 25.17 24.62
C ASP A 159 35.16 24.90 23.57
N VAL A 160 35.60 23.65 23.50
CA VAL A 160 36.67 23.16 22.63
C VAL A 160 36.22 21.96 21.81
N THR A 161 34.91 21.68 21.80
CA THR A 161 34.32 20.52 21.13
C THR A 161 34.01 20.88 19.69
N PRO A 162 34.61 20.24 18.68
CA PRO A 162 34.26 20.51 17.29
C PRO A 162 32.84 20.02 16.96
N PRO A 163 32.02 20.82 16.26
CA PRO A 163 30.72 20.35 15.78
C PRO A 163 30.85 19.15 14.84
N THR A 164 29.80 18.33 14.79
CA THR A 164 29.70 17.16 13.90
C THR A 164 28.35 17.13 13.20
N VAL A 165 28.30 16.55 12.00
CA VAL A 165 27.04 16.28 11.30
C VAL A 165 26.51 14.92 11.75
N THR A 166 25.33 14.91 12.36
CA THR A 166 24.70 13.72 12.98
C THR A 166 23.72 13.02 12.04
N LEU A 167 23.12 13.75 11.10
CA LEU A 167 22.18 13.23 10.11
C LEU A 167 22.25 14.04 8.82
N THR A 168 22.08 13.38 7.67
CA THR A 168 21.92 14.03 6.36
C THR A 168 20.61 13.62 5.70
N THR A 169 20.14 14.46 4.77
CA THR A 169 19.11 14.10 3.78
C THR A 169 19.65 14.49 2.41
N PRO A 170 19.66 13.61 1.39
CA PRO A 170 19.54 12.15 1.52
C PRO A 170 20.59 11.59 2.49
N VAL A 171 20.22 10.58 3.28
CA VAL A 171 21.16 10.03 4.27
C VAL A 171 22.29 9.25 3.58
N THR A 172 23.49 9.35 4.16
CA THR A 172 24.73 8.77 3.66
C THR A 172 24.73 7.24 3.67
N THR A 173 25.08 6.61 2.55
CA THR A 173 25.53 5.21 2.49
C THR A 173 27.06 5.14 2.44
N VAL A 174 27.63 4.05 2.97
CA VAL A 174 29.09 3.79 2.93
C VAL A 174 29.32 2.35 2.43
N PRO A 175 29.98 2.15 1.27
CA PRO A 175 30.37 3.18 0.30
C PRO A 175 29.15 3.85 -0.37
N GLY A 176 29.28 5.15 -0.66
CA GLY A 176 28.31 5.90 -1.46
C GLY A 176 28.54 5.73 -2.98
N PRO A 177 27.70 6.35 -3.83
CA PRO A 177 26.60 7.26 -3.50
C PRO A 177 25.31 6.56 -3.06
N THR A 178 24.46 7.26 -2.33
CA THR A 178 23.09 6.82 -2.03
C THR A 178 22.26 6.82 -3.33
N LEU A 179 21.76 5.66 -3.75
CA LEU A 179 21.00 5.50 -5.00
C LEU A 179 19.50 5.72 -4.80
N GLY A 180 18.75 5.83 -5.90
CA GLY A 180 17.28 5.80 -5.89
C GLY A 180 16.59 7.10 -5.45
N VAL A 181 17.33 8.19 -5.31
CA VAL A 181 16.86 9.44 -4.70
C VAL A 181 16.03 10.28 -5.68
N SER A 182 14.80 10.65 -5.35
CA SER A 182 13.99 11.49 -6.24
C SER A 182 14.60 12.89 -6.46
N VAL A 183 14.45 13.43 -7.68
CA VAL A 183 14.92 14.78 -8.08
C VAL A 183 14.36 15.95 -7.26
N ASN A 184 13.28 15.74 -6.50
CA ASN A 184 12.69 16.73 -5.60
C ASN A 184 13.07 16.51 -4.12
N THR A 185 14.11 15.71 -3.83
CA THR A 185 14.59 15.50 -2.45
C THR A 185 15.06 16.81 -1.81
N ALA A 186 14.87 16.93 -0.49
CA ALA A 186 15.48 18.00 0.28
C ALA A 186 16.94 17.66 0.61
N ILE A 187 17.84 18.64 0.55
CA ILE A 187 19.26 18.47 0.86
C ILE A 187 19.55 19.13 2.20
N ASN A 188 19.67 18.33 3.26
CA ASN A 188 19.78 18.78 4.66
C ASN A 188 20.97 18.16 5.38
N ALA A 189 21.45 18.83 6.42
CA ALA A 189 22.36 18.29 7.42
C ALA A 189 21.96 18.78 8.82
N VAL A 190 21.99 17.89 9.81
CA VAL A 190 21.73 18.20 11.23
C VAL A 190 23.05 18.15 12.01
N PHE A 191 23.31 19.12 12.88
CA PHE A 191 24.54 19.18 13.69
C PHE A 191 24.35 18.66 15.12
N SER A 192 25.45 18.35 15.81
CA SER A 192 25.48 18.02 17.25
C SER A 192 24.99 19.19 18.12
N GLU A 193 25.34 20.41 17.73
CA GLU A 193 25.16 21.64 18.50
C GLU A 193 24.72 22.83 17.65
N ASP A 194 24.62 23.99 18.29
CA ASP A 194 24.17 25.22 17.65
C ASP A 194 25.31 25.86 16.85
N MET A 195 25.13 25.92 15.53
CA MET A 195 26.05 26.57 14.60
C MET A 195 25.84 28.09 14.55
N VAL A 196 26.89 28.87 14.27
CA VAL A 196 26.76 30.30 13.94
C VAL A 196 26.07 30.42 12.58
N PRO A 197 24.86 31.01 12.48
CA PRO A 197 24.10 31.01 11.23
C PRO A 197 24.84 31.66 10.05
N ALA A 198 25.66 32.68 10.32
CA ALA A 198 26.47 33.36 9.30
C ALA A 198 27.61 32.50 8.72
N THR A 199 28.03 31.45 9.41
CA THR A 199 29.05 30.50 8.90
C THR A 199 28.43 29.34 8.12
N ILE A 200 27.10 29.21 8.11
CA ILE A 200 26.35 28.26 7.29
C ILE A 200 25.79 29.02 6.08
N ALA A 201 26.57 29.09 5.01
CA ALA A 201 26.31 29.90 3.83
C ALA A 201 26.63 29.13 2.53
N ALA A 202 26.31 29.70 1.36
CA ALA A 202 26.58 29.07 0.06
C ALA A 202 28.06 28.81 -0.24
N THR A 203 28.99 29.43 0.50
CA THR A 203 30.44 29.17 0.44
C THR A 203 30.87 28.00 1.31
N SER A 204 30.11 27.67 2.37
CA SER A 204 30.45 26.62 3.33
C SER A 204 29.59 25.37 3.18
N PHE A 205 28.37 25.47 2.63
CA PHE A 205 27.53 24.34 2.23
C PHE A 205 27.26 24.43 0.72
N THR A 206 27.82 23.48 -0.02
CA THR A 206 27.73 23.41 -1.50
C THR A 206 27.11 22.10 -1.95
N VAL A 207 26.48 22.13 -3.14
CA VAL A 207 26.00 20.94 -3.86
C VAL A 207 26.53 21.01 -5.29
N THR A 208 27.20 19.96 -5.73
CA THR A 208 27.92 19.93 -7.01
C THR A 208 27.65 18.65 -7.79
N CYS A 209 27.90 18.66 -9.09
CA CYS A 209 27.88 17.47 -9.95
C CYS A 209 29.01 17.55 -10.99
N ALA A 210 29.41 16.40 -11.53
CA ALA A 210 30.39 16.34 -12.62
C ALA A 210 29.74 16.63 -13.98
N ALA A 211 30.52 17.16 -14.93
CA ALA A 211 30.08 17.35 -16.30
C ALA A 211 29.55 16.02 -16.91
N PRO A 212 28.47 16.03 -17.72
CA PRO A 212 27.84 17.19 -18.35
C PRO A 212 26.82 17.95 -17.47
N CYS A 213 26.61 17.55 -16.22
CA CYS A 213 25.70 18.28 -15.32
C CYS A 213 26.28 19.66 -14.94
N VAL A 214 25.39 20.64 -14.79
CA VAL A 214 25.70 21.96 -14.20
C VAL A 214 25.29 21.93 -12.73
N SER A 215 26.23 22.26 -11.84
CA SER A 215 25.98 22.26 -10.39
C SER A 215 24.80 23.18 -10.03
N PRO A 216 23.85 22.72 -9.19
CA PRO A 216 22.60 23.42 -8.96
C PRO A 216 22.85 24.73 -8.20
N ALA A 217 22.25 25.82 -8.66
CA ALA A 217 22.15 27.05 -7.87
C ALA A 217 21.07 26.88 -6.79
N GLY A 218 21.33 27.42 -5.60
CA GLY A 218 20.41 27.35 -4.47
C GLY A 218 20.81 28.30 -3.34
N THR A 219 19.89 28.50 -2.41
CA THR A 219 20.13 29.24 -1.16
C THR A 219 20.44 28.28 -0.02
N VAL A 220 21.32 28.70 0.88
CA VAL A 220 21.61 27.97 2.12
C VAL A 220 20.94 28.71 3.28
N SER A 221 20.30 27.97 4.17
CA SER A 221 19.72 28.47 5.41
C SER A 221 20.03 27.55 6.58
N TYR A 222 19.96 28.09 7.81
CA TYR A 222 20.17 27.34 9.05
C TYR A 222 19.04 27.62 10.05
N SER A 223 18.45 26.55 10.58
CA SER A 223 17.42 26.57 11.62
C SER A 223 18.06 26.24 12.97
N VAL A 224 18.17 27.24 13.85
CA VAL A 224 18.67 27.05 15.23
C VAL A 224 17.80 26.06 16.01
N ALA A 225 16.47 26.14 15.88
CA ALA A 225 15.54 25.32 16.66
C ALA A 225 15.61 23.81 16.36
N SER A 226 16.12 23.44 15.18
CA SER A 226 16.28 22.05 14.75
C SER A 226 17.72 21.67 14.41
N LYS A 227 18.69 22.56 14.69
CA LYS A 227 20.11 22.43 14.32
C LYS A 227 20.34 22.01 12.86
N THR A 228 19.47 22.45 11.95
CA THR A 228 19.42 21.95 10.57
C THR A 228 19.92 23.00 9.59
N ALA A 229 20.96 22.67 8.81
CA ALA A 229 21.27 23.36 7.57
C ALA A 229 20.46 22.77 6.41
N THR A 230 19.94 23.64 5.55
CA THR A 230 19.17 23.27 4.37
C THR A 230 19.73 23.97 3.14
N PHE A 231 19.97 23.20 2.07
CA PHE A 231 20.22 23.73 0.74
C PHE A 231 18.91 23.65 -0.07
N ALA A 232 18.37 24.82 -0.43
CA ALA A 232 17.17 24.95 -1.24
C ALA A 232 17.56 25.39 -2.66
N GLY A 233 17.60 24.44 -3.59
CA GLY A 233 17.93 24.66 -5.00
C GLY A 233 16.76 24.41 -5.94
N ALA A 234 16.99 24.63 -7.24
CA ALA A 234 16.11 24.15 -8.29
C ALA A 234 16.03 22.61 -8.29
N ALA A 235 14.97 22.05 -8.89
CA ALA A 235 14.81 20.61 -9.04
C ALA A 235 16.04 19.98 -9.72
N LEU A 236 16.49 18.85 -9.17
CA LEU A 236 17.70 18.19 -9.65
C LEU A 236 17.45 17.53 -11.02
N THR A 237 18.52 17.27 -11.77
CA THR A 237 18.44 16.45 -13.00
C THR A 237 18.37 14.98 -12.60
N ALA A 238 17.55 14.17 -13.27
CA ALA A 238 17.46 12.73 -13.00
C ALA A 238 18.72 11.97 -13.46
N ASN A 239 18.96 10.78 -12.92
CA ASN A 239 20.09 9.91 -13.25
C ASN A 239 21.46 10.60 -13.11
N THR A 240 21.57 11.52 -12.16
CA THR A 240 22.74 12.39 -11.97
C THR A 240 23.29 12.22 -10.56
N THR A 241 24.60 12.02 -10.43
CA THR A 241 25.26 11.96 -9.12
C THR A 241 25.62 13.37 -8.66
N TYR A 242 25.13 13.74 -7.48
CA TYR A 242 25.44 14.97 -6.78
C TYR A 242 26.33 14.69 -5.57
N THR A 243 27.25 15.60 -5.30
CA THR A 243 28.10 15.63 -4.11
C THR A 243 27.79 16.90 -3.33
N ALA A 244 27.25 16.72 -2.13
CA ALA A 244 27.06 17.78 -1.17
C ALA A 244 28.27 17.85 -0.21
N THR A 245 28.64 19.06 0.20
CA THR A 245 29.81 19.29 1.06
C THR A 245 29.54 20.42 2.03
N ILE A 246 29.74 20.16 3.32
CA ILE A 246 29.86 21.18 4.35
C ILE A 246 31.33 21.29 4.74
N THR A 247 31.90 22.48 4.60
CA THR A 247 33.33 22.73 4.78
C THR A 247 33.67 23.11 6.23
N THR A 248 34.97 23.05 6.57
CA THR A 248 35.50 23.55 7.84
C THR A 248 35.34 25.06 8.07
N ALA A 249 34.76 25.81 7.13
CA ALA A 249 34.35 27.20 7.37
C ALA A 249 33.08 27.31 8.24
N ALA A 250 32.32 26.22 8.42
CA ALA A 250 31.19 26.16 9.33
C ALA A 250 31.68 26.00 10.79
N THR A 251 31.20 26.86 11.70
CA THR A 251 31.58 26.84 13.12
C THR A 251 30.38 26.83 14.08
N ASP A 252 30.60 26.31 15.28
CA ASP A 252 29.70 26.49 16.42
C ASP A 252 29.73 27.94 16.97
N LEU A 253 28.91 28.22 17.98
CA LEU A 253 28.85 29.51 18.70
C LEU A 253 30.14 29.87 19.49
N ALA A 254 31.06 28.94 19.69
CA ALA A 254 32.36 29.14 20.33
C ALA A 254 33.51 29.32 19.31
N ASN A 255 33.20 29.30 18.01
CA ASN A 255 34.11 29.32 16.87
C ASN A 255 34.95 28.04 16.66
N ASN A 256 34.56 26.88 17.21
CA ASN A 256 35.15 25.61 16.79
C ASN A 256 34.60 25.23 15.41
N ALA A 257 35.52 24.97 14.48
CA ALA A 257 35.20 24.50 13.13
C ALA A 257 34.89 23.00 13.10
N LEU A 258 34.18 22.52 12.07
CA LEU A 258 34.16 21.09 11.74
C LEU A 258 35.60 20.55 11.64
N ALA A 259 35.86 19.37 12.22
CA ALA A 259 37.20 18.76 12.21
C ALA A 259 37.72 18.42 10.80
N SER A 260 36.83 18.21 9.84
CA SER A 260 37.12 18.05 8.41
C SER A 260 35.88 18.41 7.58
N ASN A 261 36.04 18.57 6.26
CA ASN A 261 34.89 18.75 5.37
C ASN A 261 33.99 17.49 5.43
N TYR A 262 32.72 17.68 5.75
CA TYR A 262 31.73 16.61 5.71
C TYR A 262 31.17 16.50 4.30
N VAL A 263 31.44 15.38 3.63
CA VAL A 263 31.10 15.14 2.21
C VAL A 263 30.18 13.94 2.09
N TRP A 264 29.09 14.08 1.33
CA TRP A 264 28.22 12.96 0.97
C TRP A 264 27.75 13.05 -0.46
N SER A 265 27.42 11.91 -1.06
CA SER A 265 27.00 11.82 -2.45
C SER A 265 25.78 10.94 -2.63
N PHE A 266 24.95 11.29 -3.60
CA PHE A 266 23.72 10.60 -3.94
C PHE A 266 23.43 10.67 -5.44
N THR A 267 22.75 9.68 -5.99
CA THR A 267 22.38 9.61 -7.41
C THR A 267 20.88 9.68 -7.55
N THR A 268 20.42 10.64 -8.36
CA THR A 268 19.00 10.92 -8.54
C THR A 268 18.28 9.94 -9.48
N THR A 269 16.97 9.81 -9.31
CA THR A 269 16.05 9.11 -10.22
C THR A 269 14.86 10.02 -10.55
N GLY A 270 14.02 9.62 -11.51
CA GLY A 270 12.82 10.37 -11.85
C GLY A 270 11.82 10.50 -10.69
N VAL A 271 10.81 11.35 -10.85
CA VAL A 271 9.77 11.55 -9.83
C VAL A 271 8.82 10.35 -9.75
N LEU A 272 8.43 9.96 -8.53
CA LEU A 272 7.29 9.08 -8.29
C LEU A 272 6.00 9.76 -8.81
N SER A 273 5.24 9.07 -9.67
CA SER A 273 3.99 9.58 -10.24
C SER A 273 2.98 8.46 -10.51
N VAL A 274 1.70 8.83 -10.65
CA VAL A 274 0.73 7.97 -11.35
C VAL A 274 1.12 7.88 -12.82
N LEU A 275 1.04 6.67 -13.40
CA LEU A 275 1.35 6.33 -14.78
C LEU A 275 0.06 6.15 -15.61
N SER A 276 -0.94 5.53 -15.01
CA SER A 276 -2.27 5.29 -15.61
C SER A 276 -3.32 5.09 -14.52
N THR A 277 -4.58 5.34 -14.88
CA THR A 277 -5.73 5.09 -14.01
C THR A 277 -6.74 4.19 -14.71
N ASP A 278 -7.52 3.47 -13.92
CA ASP A 278 -8.70 2.74 -14.37
C ASP A 278 -9.79 2.93 -13.29
N PRO A 279 -10.91 3.60 -13.55
CA PRO A 279 -11.31 4.17 -14.84
C PRO A 279 -10.33 5.24 -15.35
N VAL A 280 -10.16 5.29 -16.67
CA VAL A 280 -9.25 6.22 -17.34
C VAL A 280 -9.70 7.68 -17.11
N SER A 281 -8.75 8.59 -16.92
CA SER A 281 -9.05 10.01 -16.71
C SER A 281 -9.78 10.63 -17.90
N ALA A 282 -10.86 11.37 -17.62
CA ALA A 282 -11.72 12.06 -18.59
C ALA A 282 -12.47 11.10 -19.54
N ASP A 283 -13.77 10.94 -19.27
CA ASP A 283 -14.79 10.25 -20.08
C ASP A 283 -14.82 8.71 -20.07
N ALA A 284 -14.10 8.04 -19.18
CA ALA A 284 -14.33 6.61 -18.92
C ALA A 284 -15.65 6.37 -18.16
N THR A 285 -16.51 5.51 -18.72
CA THR A 285 -17.70 4.97 -18.05
C THR A 285 -17.31 3.82 -17.12
N ALA A 286 -17.52 4.00 -15.82
CA ALA A 286 -17.27 2.99 -14.80
C ALA A 286 -18.57 2.26 -14.41
N CYS A 287 -18.51 0.96 -14.18
CA CYS A 287 -19.64 0.24 -13.59
C CYS A 287 -19.79 0.59 -12.10
N PRO A 288 -21.01 0.53 -11.52
CA PRO A 288 -21.23 0.82 -10.10
C PRO A 288 -20.30 0.09 -9.13
N SER A 289 -19.96 -1.16 -9.44
CA SER A 289 -19.06 -2.00 -8.63
C SER A 289 -17.60 -2.03 -9.13
N ALA A 290 -17.25 -1.20 -10.13
CA ALA A 290 -15.87 -1.13 -10.61
C ALA A 290 -14.94 -0.62 -9.50
N THR A 291 -13.77 -1.24 -9.38
CA THR A 291 -12.70 -0.68 -8.54
C THR A 291 -12.11 0.56 -9.21
N VAL A 292 -11.48 1.41 -8.41
CA VAL A 292 -10.78 2.60 -8.89
C VAL A 292 -9.29 2.36 -8.62
N ASN A 293 -8.51 2.27 -9.69
CA ASN A 293 -7.12 1.83 -9.71
C ASN A 293 -6.20 2.97 -10.13
N ALA A 294 -5.06 3.09 -9.47
CA ALA A 294 -3.94 3.96 -9.87
C ALA A 294 -2.67 3.12 -9.98
N THR A 295 -2.11 3.07 -11.20
CA THR A 295 -0.82 2.41 -11.46
C THR A 295 0.31 3.43 -11.33
N PHE A 296 1.35 3.12 -10.56
CA PHE A 296 2.48 4.02 -10.31
C PHE A 296 3.68 3.75 -11.21
N ARG A 297 4.29 4.84 -11.70
CA ARG A 297 5.68 4.84 -12.16
C ARG A 297 6.56 5.08 -10.92
N VAL A 298 7.39 4.10 -10.57
CA VAL A 298 8.30 4.12 -9.41
C VAL A 298 9.76 4.11 -9.88
N PRO A 299 10.42 5.28 -10.09
CA PRO A 299 11.73 5.35 -10.76
C PRO A 299 12.92 4.89 -9.93
N SER A 300 12.76 4.74 -8.61
CA SER A 300 13.72 4.06 -7.73
C SER A 300 13.83 2.55 -8.02
N GLY A 301 12.86 1.98 -8.75
CA GLY A 301 12.79 0.56 -9.07
C GLY A 301 12.15 -0.30 -7.97
N THR A 302 11.92 0.25 -6.77
CA THR A 302 11.27 -0.45 -5.66
C THR A 302 9.75 -0.57 -5.86
N GLN A 303 9.06 -1.09 -4.85
CA GLN A 303 7.60 -1.09 -4.74
C GLN A 303 7.13 0.16 -3.99
N MET A 304 5.85 0.51 -4.12
CA MET A 304 5.17 1.46 -3.24
C MET A 304 5.17 0.97 -1.80
N ASP A 305 5.24 1.88 -0.83
CA ASP A 305 5.11 1.55 0.60
C ASP A 305 3.63 1.26 0.93
N PRO A 306 3.26 0.00 1.27
CA PRO A 306 1.87 -0.35 1.59
C PRO A 306 1.29 0.45 2.76
N ALA A 307 2.12 0.91 3.71
CA ALA A 307 1.64 1.73 4.82
C ALA A 307 1.13 3.10 4.36
N THR A 308 1.65 3.61 3.24
CA THR A 308 1.23 4.88 2.64
C THR A 308 0.06 4.76 1.66
N ILE A 309 -0.42 3.55 1.37
CA ILE A 309 -1.58 3.28 0.50
C ILE A 309 -2.77 2.91 1.38
N ASN A 310 -3.60 3.88 1.73
CA ASN A 310 -4.70 3.71 2.69
C ASN A 310 -5.86 4.70 2.42
N PRO A 311 -7.01 4.58 3.10
CA PRO A 311 -8.18 5.45 2.87
C PRO A 311 -7.99 6.96 3.12
N THR A 312 -6.83 7.42 3.63
CA THR A 312 -6.50 8.85 3.77
C THR A 312 -5.60 9.38 2.65
N THR A 313 -4.98 8.49 1.88
CA THR A 313 -4.05 8.80 0.78
C THR A 313 -4.55 8.38 -0.60
N PHE A 314 -5.56 7.51 -0.68
CA PHE A 314 -6.32 7.27 -1.90
C PHE A 314 -7.82 7.38 -1.58
N THR A 315 -8.46 8.43 -2.08
CA THR A 315 -9.86 8.76 -1.83
C THR A 315 -10.65 8.86 -3.12
N VAL A 316 -11.96 8.64 -3.02
CA VAL A 316 -12.93 8.89 -4.10
C VAL A 316 -14.05 9.74 -3.52
N THR A 317 -14.46 10.78 -4.24
CA THR A 317 -15.52 11.71 -3.84
C THR A 317 -16.55 11.88 -4.95
N GLY A 318 -17.83 12.03 -4.59
CA GLY A 318 -18.93 12.18 -5.54
C GLY A 318 -20.23 11.53 -5.07
N PRO A 319 -21.28 11.51 -5.92
CA PRO A 319 -21.30 12.06 -7.28
C PRO A 319 -21.50 13.60 -7.29
N ALA A 320 -20.78 14.28 -8.18
CA ALA A 320 -20.90 15.72 -8.40
C ALA A 320 -22.35 16.13 -8.73
N PRO A 321 -22.84 17.30 -8.25
CA PRO A 321 -22.09 18.38 -7.61
C PRO A 321 -21.79 18.17 -6.12
N ALA A 322 -22.25 17.08 -5.50
CA ALA A 322 -21.92 16.77 -4.10
C ALA A 322 -20.54 16.09 -3.99
N THR A 323 -19.64 16.64 -3.19
CA THR A 323 -18.29 16.07 -2.98
C THR A 323 -18.23 15.14 -1.76
N THR A 324 -19.25 14.32 -1.57
CA THR A 324 -19.29 13.32 -0.48
C THR A 324 -18.19 12.29 -0.65
N SER A 325 -17.45 11.97 0.42
CA SER A 325 -16.46 10.89 0.40
C SER A 325 -17.17 9.55 0.24
N VAL A 326 -16.71 8.75 -0.73
CA VAL A 326 -17.11 7.34 -0.86
C VAL A 326 -16.39 6.56 0.23
N THR A 327 -17.11 5.71 0.96
CA THR A 327 -16.50 4.77 1.91
C THR A 327 -15.92 3.57 1.14
N PRO A 328 -14.62 3.26 1.25
CA PRO A 328 -14.06 2.03 0.68
C PRO A 328 -14.40 0.81 1.56
N ALA A 329 -14.63 -0.34 0.92
CA ALA A 329 -14.44 -1.64 1.56
C ALA A 329 -12.94 -1.90 1.80
N THR A 330 -12.11 -1.58 0.80
CA THR A 330 -10.65 -1.70 0.86
C THR A 330 -9.97 -0.57 0.10
N VAL A 331 -8.80 -0.18 0.58
CA VAL A 331 -7.76 0.48 -0.22
C VAL A 331 -6.52 -0.37 -0.04
N ALA A 332 -6.03 -0.96 -1.12
CA ALA A 332 -4.96 -1.95 -1.08
C ALA A 332 -3.94 -1.71 -2.21
N LEU A 333 -2.69 -2.09 -1.95
CA LEU A 333 -1.64 -2.21 -2.97
C LEU A 333 -1.58 -3.66 -3.47
N ASP A 334 -1.37 -3.88 -4.76
CA ASP A 334 -1.20 -5.21 -5.32
C ASP A 334 0.06 -5.91 -4.80
N GLY A 335 -0.08 -7.16 -4.35
CA GLY A 335 1.05 -7.97 -3.90
C GLY A 335 2.10 -8.30 -4.98
N PRO A 336 1.73 -8.63 -6.24
CA PRO A 336 2.68 -9.09 -7.25
C PRO A 336 3.67 -8.01 -7.72
N THR A 337 3.20 -6.80 -8.02
CA THR A 337 4.04 -5.72 -8.55
C THR A 337 4.35 -4.64 -7.52
N GLY A 338 3.48 -4.44 -6.53
CA GLY A 338 3.60 -3.36 -5.56
C GLY A 338 3.50 -1.98 -6.20
N ARG A 339 2.70 -1.83 -7.26
CA ARG A 339 2.60 -0.61 -8.09
C ARG A 339 1.18 -0.25 -8.50
N ILE A 340 0.18 -1.05 -8.19
CA ILE A 340 -1.23 -0.77 -8.46
C ILE A 340 -1.94 -0.60 -7.13
N ALA A 341 -2.33 0.63 -6.80
CA ALA A 341 -3.26 0.86 -5.70
C ALA A 341 -4.69 0.73 -6.21
N THR A 342 -5.53 0.05 -5.45
CA THR A 342 -6.92 -0.25 -5.77
C THR A 342 -7.82 0.20 -4.62
N PHE A 343 -8.74 1.12 -4.92
CA PHE A 343 -9.85 1.52 -4.09
C PHE A 343 -11.07 0.70 -4.48
N THR A 344 -11.64 -0.05 -3.54
CA THR A 344 -12.87 -0.83 -3.73
C THR A 344 -14.00 -0.12 -2.98
N PRO A 345 -15.04 0.42 -3.64
CA PRO A 345 -16.19 1.00 -2.97
C PRO A 345 -16.88 -0.01 -2.04
N GLN A 346 -17.31 0.43 -0.84
CA GLN A 346 -18.06 -0.45 0.09
C GLN A 346 -19.46 -0.78 -0.43
N ASN A 347 -20.08 0.19 -1.10
CA ASN A 347 -21.37 0.07 -1.76
C ASN A 347 -21.20 0.46 -3.23
N PRO A 348 -22.02 -0.08 -4.15
CA PRO A 348 -21.99 0.33 -5.54
C PRO A 348 -22.16 1.85 -5.70
N LEU A 349 -21.33 2.45 -6.56
CA LEU A 349 -21.40 3.86 -6.92
C LEU A 349 -22.73 4.17 -7.60
N ALA A 350 -23.37 5.27 -7.19
CA ALA A 350 -24.54 5.79 -7.86
C ALA A 350 -24.16 6.37 -9.23
N ALA A 351 -25.11 6.48 -10.16
CA ALA A 351 -24.82 7.10 -11.45
C ALA A 351 -24.43 8.58 -11.28
N GLY A 352 -23.30 9.00 -11.86
CA GLY A 352 -22.78 10.36 -11.76
C GLY A 352 -21.25 10.45 -11.85
N THR A 353 -20.73 11.67 -11.86
CA THR A 353 -19.29 11.93 -11.98
C THR A 353 -18.61 11.93 -10.61
N TYR A 354 -17.54 11.16 -10.48
CA TYR A 354 -16.70 11.06 -9.28
C TYR A 354 -15.32 11.66 -9.54
N THR A 355 -14.68 12.13 -8.48
CA THR A 355 -13.28 12.57 -8.47
C THR A 355 -12.48 11.64 -7.57
N ALA A 356 -11.49 10.96 -8.12
CA ALA A 356 -10.51 10.19 -7.39
C ALA A 356 -9.23 11.00 -7.16
N THR A 357 -8.63 10.82 -5.98
CA THR A 357 -7.44 11.56 -5.55
C THR A 357 -6.44 10.60 -4.93
N VAL A 358 -5.23 10.55 -5.48
CA VAL A 358 -4.06 9.99 -4.81
C VAL A 358 -3.25 11.15 -4.23
N LYS A 359 -3.04 11.13 -2.92
CA LYS A 359 -2.41 12.20 -2.16
C LYS A 359 -0.89 12.20 -2.32
N GLY A 360 -0.30 13.38 -2.53
CA GLY A 360 1.14 13.61 -2.55
C GLY A 360 1.63 14.44 -1.35
N GLY A 361 2.84 14.99 -1.49
CA GLY A 361 3.50 15.77 -0.45
C GLY A 361 3.92 14.92 0.77
N ALA A 362 4.22 15.59 1.89
CA ALA A 362 4.82 14.97 3.07
C ALA A 362 4.00 13.82 3.70
N THR A 363 2.67 13.89 3.56
CA THR A 363 1.69 12.89 4.07
C THR A 363 1.05 12.04 2.96
N GLY A 364 1.57 12.15 1.74
CA GLY A 364 1.09 11.39 0.58
C GLY A 364 1.74 10.01 0.45
N VAL A 365 1.46 9.38 -0.69
CA VAL A 365 2.00 8.07 -1.08
C VAL A 365 3.51 8.10 -1.30
N LYS A 366 4.21 7.04 -0.90
CA LYS A 366 5.67 6.90 -1.00
C LYS A 366 6.08 5.53 -1.54
N ASP A 367 7.34 5.41 -1.96
CA ASP A 367 7.97 4.13 -2.28
C ASP A 367 8.78 3.55 -1.11
N LEU A 368 9.21 2.29 -1.24
CA LEU A 368 10.10 1.60 -0.31
C LEU A 368 11.59 1.87 -0.63
N ALA A 369 11.95 3.01 -1.21
CA ALA A 369 13.36 3.33 -1.44
C ALA A 369 14.10 3.45 -0.10
N VAL A 370 15.14 2.64 0.05
CA VAL A 370 16.07 2.71 1.19
C VAL A 370 17.28 3.52 0.72
N PRO A 371 17.77 4.51 1.48
CA PRO A 371 17.42 4.81 2.88
C PRO A 371 16.42 5.97 3.08
N VAL A 372 15.88 6.57 2.01
CA VAL A 372 14.84 7.60 2.09
C VAL A 372 13.71 7.26 1.11
N ALA A 373 12.52 7.03 1.65
CA ALA A 373 11.30 6.77 0.89
C ALA A 373 10.92 8.02 0.06
N ASN A 374 10.81 7.87 -1.27
CA ASN A 374 10.44 8.96 -2.17
C ASN A 374 8.92 9.17 -2.14
N GLY A 375 8.47 10.41 -1.94
CA GLY A 375 7.05 10.76 -2.00
C GLY A 375 6.63 11.35 -3.36
N MET A 376 5.39 11.12 -3.76
CA MET A 376 4.78 11.82 -4.89
C MET A 376 4.69 13.33 -4.58
N SER A 377 5.08 14.19 -5.53
CA SER A 377 5.35 15.62 -5.23
C SER A 377 4.12 16.44 -4.81
N GLY A 378 2.95 16.11 -5.33
CA GLY A 378 1.66 16.73 -5.03
C GLY A 378 0.51 15.79 -5.38
N ASP A 379 -0.71 16.16 -5.05
CA ASP A 379 -1.89 15.32 -5.27
C ASP A 379 -2.14 15.07 -6.78
N PHE A 380 -2.46 13.83 -7.12
CA PHE A 380 -2.90 13.45 -8.46
C PHE A 380 -4.41 13.20 -8.43
N THR A 381 -5.17 14.01 -9.16
CA THR A 381 -6.63 13.94 -9.22
C THR A 381 -7.12 13.61 -10.63
N TRP A 382 -8.13 12.76 -10.75
CA TRP A 382 -8.83 12.53 -12.00
C TRP A 382 -10.32 12.33 -11.80
N THR A 383 -11.09 12.53 -12.85
CA THR A 383 -12.54 12.32 -12.87
C THR A 383 -12.91 11.12 -13.74
N PHE A 384 -13.99 10.46 -13.35
CA PHE A 384 -14.64 9.37 -14.10
C PHE A 384 -16.15 9.42 -13.87
N THR A 385 -16.94 8.77 -14.73
CA THR A 385 -18.41 8.75 -14.60
C THR A 385 -18.89 7.33 -14.33
N ALA A 386 -19.47 7.11 -13.15
CA ALA A 386 -20.18 5.87 -12.87
C ALA A 386 -21.51 5.88 -13.64
N VAL A 387 -21.80 4.81 -14.38
CA VAL A 387 -23.06 4.65 -15.11
C VAL A 387 -24.08 3.85 -14.27
N ALA A 388 -25.35 3.83 -14.68
CA ALA A 388 -26.34 2.99 -14.02
C ALA A 388 -26.00 1.50 -14.18
N ALA A 389 -26.37 0.66 -13.21
CA ALA A 389 -26.04 -0.78 -13.22
C ALA A 389 -26.51 -1.53 -14.49
N GLY A 390 -27.60 -1.09 -15.13
CA GLY A 390 -28.13 -1.68 -16.37
C GLY A 390 -27.51 -1.16 -17.67
N SER A 391 -26.64 -0.16 -17.62
CA SER A 391 -25.96 0.41 -18.81
C SER A 391 -24.50 0.00 -18.93
N CYS A 392 -24.02 -0.87 -18.03
CA CYS A 392 -22.67 -1.41 -18.07
C CYS A 392 -22.65 -2.75 -18.81
N THR A 393 -22.66 -2.67 -20.14
CA THR A 393 -22.14 -3.74 -20.99
C THR A 393 -20.66 -3.42 -21.24
N ALA A 394 -19.75 -4.11 -20.54
CA ALA A 394 -18.34 -4.08 -20.94
C ALA A 394 -18.26 -4.54 -22.41
N PRO A 395 -17.38 -3.99 -23.25
CA PRO A 395 -17.27 -4.42 -24.64
C PRO A 395 -16.96 -5.92 -24.67
N SER A 396 -17.92 -6.72 -25.16
CA SER A 396 -17.79 -8.18 -25.23
C SER A 396 -16.46 -8.55 -25.89
N PRO A 397 -15.62 -9.39 -25.25
CA PRO A 397 -14.39 -9.86 -25.87
C PRO A 397 -14.65 -10.43 -27.27
N SER A 398 -13.74 -10.14 -28.19
CA SER A 398 -13.80 -10.70 -29.55
C SER A 398 -13.86 -12.22 -29.48
N ALA A 399 -14.77 -12.82 -30.26
CA ALA A 399 -14.95 -14.27 -30.28
C ALA A 399 -13.63 -15.00 -30.60
N VAL A 400 -13.33 -16.05 -29.84
CA VAL A 400 -12.10 -16.84 -30.01
C VAL A 400 -12.17 -17.60 -31.33
N ASN A 401 -11.23 -17.33 -32.22
CA ASN A 401 -11.16 -18.01 -33.52
C ASN A 401 -10.51 -19.38 -33.37
N LEU A 402 -11.30 -20.44 -33.56
CA LEU A 402 -10.82 -21.84 -33.56
C LEU A 402 -10.26 -22.31 -34.90
N GLY A 403 -10.42 -21.57 -36.00
CA GLY A 403 -10.05 -22.03 -37.33
C GLY A 403 -10.64 -23.41 -37.64
N LEU A 404 -9.79 -24.34 -38.07
CA LEU A 404 -10.13 -25.74 -38.35
C LEU A 404 -10.56 -26.54 -37.11
N ALA A 405 -10.29 -26.08 -35.89
CA ALA A 405 -10.73 -26.74 -34.65
C ALA A 405 -12.22 -26.49 -34.31
N ALA A 406 -12.92 -25.59 -35.02
CA ALA A 406 -14.30 -25.21 -34.74
C ALA A 406 -15.35 -26.35 -34.63
N PRO A 407 -15.32 -27.42 -35.46
CA PRO A 407 -16.29 -28.52 -35.38
C PRO A 407 -15.91 -29.62 -34.37
N PHE A 408 -14.78 -29.52 -33.68
CA PHE A 408 -14.30 -30.55 -32.75
C PHE A 408 -14.83 -30.33 -31.35
N GLY A 409 -15.42 -31.38 -30.76
CA GLY A 409 -15.83 -31.43 -29.36
C GLY A 409 -14.70 -31.83 -28.43
N ILE A 410 -13.74 -32.63 -28.90
CA ILE A 410 -12.50 -32.90 -28.19
C ILE A 410 -11.24 -32.82 -29.07
N ALA A 411 -10.12 -32.44 -28.46
CA ALA A 411 -8.78 -32.59 -29.03
C ALA A 411 -7.82 -33.12 -27.96
N ALA A 412 -7.01 -34.13 -28.28
CA ALA A 412 -6.05 -34.74 -27.36
C ALA A 412 -4.70 -34.97 -28.05
N THR A 413 -3.60 -34.50 -27.45
CA THR A 413 -2.27 -34.63 -28.06
C THR A 413 -1.42 -35.78 -27.52
N ALA A 414 -1.70 -36.26 -26.31
CA ALA A 414 -0.95 -37.33 -25.64
C ALA A 414 -1.67 -38.70 -25.62
N GLY A 415 -3.01 -38.71 -25.54
CA GLY A 415 -3.82 -39.94 -25.47
C GLY A 415 -5.19 -39.73 -24.83
N VAL A 416 -6.02 -40.78 -24.80
CA VAL A 416 -7.33 -40.78 -24.15
C VAL A 416 -7.48 -42.05 -23.31
N THR A 417 -7.77 -41.87 -22.03
CA THR A 417 -8.12 -42.94 -21.10
C THR A 417 -9.57 -42.78 -20.69
N ASN A 418 -10.33 -43.87 -20.65
CA ASN A 418 -11.72 -43.87 -20.18
C ASN A 418 -11.96 -45.13 -19.35
N THR A 419 -12.48 -44.97 -18.13
CA THR A 419 -12.68 -46.09 -17.21
C THR A 419 -13.74 -47.08 -17.74
N PRO A 420 -13.61 -48.39 -17.45
CA PRO A 420 -14.55 -49.42 -17.92
C PRO A 420 -15.87 -49.45 -17.11
N THR A 421 -16.25 -48.31 -16.53
CA THR A 421 -17.47 -48.12 -15.74
C THR A 421 -18.67 -47.87 -16.65
N ALA A 422 -19.85 -48.31 -16.21
CA ALA A 422 -21.11 -48.08 -16.91
C ALA A 422 -21.91 -46.97 -16.19
N PRO A 423 -22.52 -46.01 -16.92
CA PRO A 423 -22.56 -45.88 -18.38
C PRO A 423 -21.19 -45.48 -18.97
N ASN A 424 -20.85 -46.00 -20.15
CA ASN A 424 -19.62 -45.62 -20.85
C ASN A 424 -19.69 -44.14 -21.28
N THR A 425 -18.57 -43.43 -21.26
CA THR A 425 -18.50 -42.01 -21.68
C THR A 425 -19.03 -41.81 -23.10
N LEU A 426 -19.83 -40.75 -23.31
CA LEU A 426 -20.40 -40.34 -24.59
C LEU A 426 -19.84 -38.99 -25.05
N ILE A 427 -19.39 -38.93 -26.31
CA ILE A 427 -18.88 -37.73 -26.96
C ILE A 427 -19.77 -37.37 -28.15
N ASN A 428 -20.56 -36.31 -28.01
CA ASN A 428 -21.43 -35.76 -29.05
C ASN A 428 -20.70 -34.63 -29.80
N GLY A 429 -19.81 -35.01 -30.73
CA GLY A 429 -19.01 -34.11 -31.54
C GLY A 429 -17.81 -34.82 -32.19
N ASN A 430 -17.08 -34.13 -33.07
CA ASN A 430 -15.87 -34.68 -33.67
C ASN A 430 -14.69 -34.69 -32.69
N ALA A 431 -13.76 -35.62 -32.88
CA ALA A 431 -12.53 -35.74 -32.09
C ALA A 431 -11.29 -35.62 -32.98
N VAL A 432 -10.23 -34.98 -32.50
CA VAL A 432 -8.90 -34.98 -33.14
C VAL A 432 -7.85 -35.49 -32.16
N LEU A 433 -7.05 -36.47 -32.57
CA LEU A 433 -6.08 -37.16 -31.71
C LEU A 433 -4.71 -37.18 -32.40
N THR A 434 -3.64 -36.62 -31.81
CA THR A 434 -2.28 -36.74 -32.40
C THR A 434 -1.55 -37.99 -31.96
N ALA A 435 -0.70 -38.56 -32.81
CA ALA A 435 -0.14 -39.89 -32.60
C ALA A 435 0.93 -39.93 -31.49
N THR A 436 0.61 -40.60 -30.39
CA THR A 436 1.60 -41.31 -29.55
C THR A 436 1.53 -42.81 -29.87
N PRO A 437 2.65 -43.56 -29.92
CA PRO A 437 2.67 -44.92 -30.50
C PRO A 437 1.83 -45.97 -29.76
N THR A 438 1.49 -45.73 -28.50
CA THR A 438 0.81 -46.68 -27.61
C THR A 438 -0.68 -46.39 -27.40
N CYS A 439 -1.10 -45.14 -27.56
CA CYS A 439 -2.37 -44.64 -27.01
C CYS A 439 -3.37 -44.14 -28.06
N ASN A 440 -2.96 -43.95 -29.32
CA ASN A 440 -3.85 -43.51 -30.41
C ASN A 440 -3.84 -44.47 -31.62
N LEU A 441 -3.61 -45.76 -31.37
CA LEU A 441 -3.74 -46.83 -32.37
C LEU A 441 -5.21 -47.15 -32.65
N VAL A 442 -5.62 -47.06 -33.91
CA VAL A 442 -7.00 -47.35 -34.34
C VAL A 442 -7.37 -48.81 -34.07
N ALA A 443 -8.17 -49.04 -33.02
CA ALA A 443 -8.99 -50.23 -32.91
C ALA A 443 -10.27 -50.01 -33.72
N ALA A 444 -10.53 -50.85 -34.73
CA ALA A 444 -11.68 -50.74 -35.62
C ALA A 444 -12.75 -51.81 -35.33
N PRO A 445 -13.81 -51.51 -34.56
CA PRO A 445 -15.01 -52.31 -34.51
C PRO A 445 -16.01 -51.85 -35.59
N GLY A 446 -15.80 -52.32 -36.83
CA GLY A 446 -16.81 -52.45 -37.89
C GLY A 446 -17.67 -51.23 -38.26
N GLY A 447 -17.17 -50.36 -39.14
CA GLY A 447 -17.99 -49.33 -39.81
C GLY A 447 -17.19 -48.51 -40.83
N ILE A 448 -17.74 -48.27 -42.02
CA ILE A 448 -17.04 -47.50 -43.06
C ILE A 448 -16.94 -46.02 -42.60
N GLY A 449 -15.71 -45.54 -42.38
CA GLY A 449 -15.44 -44.15 -41.96
C GLY A 449 -15.04 -43.98 -40.49
N SER A 450 -14.97 -45.05 -39.68
CA SER A 450 -14.60 -44.95 -38.26
C SER A 450 -13.10 -45.15 -38.01
N ALA A 451 -12.37 -44.04 -37.77
CA ALA A 451 -11.22 -44.12 -36.88
C ALA A 451 -11.73 -44.25 -35.43
N GLY A 452 -11.14 -45.16 -34.65
CA GLY A 452 -11.46 -45.36 -33.24
C GLY A 452 -10.37 -44.77 -32.34
N PHE A 453 -10.68 -44.60 -31.05
CA PHE A 453 -9.66 -44.28 -30.05
C PHE A 453 -8.66 -45.42 -29.91
N GLY A 454 -7.39 -45.07 -29.71
CA GLY A 454 -6.45 -46.01 -29.10
C GLY A 454 -6.72 -46.15 -27.61
N LEU A 455 -6.40 -47.31 -27.06
CA LEU A 455 -6.64 -47.61 -25.67
C LEU A 455 -5.36 -47.40 -24.85
N CYS A 456 -5.35 -46.39 -23.99
CA CYS A 456 -4.41 -46.31 -22.86
C CYS A 456 -4.83 -47.23 -21.69
N GLY A 457 -5.56 -48.31 -21.97
CA GLY A 457 -6.35 -49.08 -21.01
C GLY A 457 -7.79 -48.56 -20.86
N GLY A 458 -8.70 -49.45 -20.40
CA GLY A 458 -10.13 -49.16 -20.26
C GLY A 458 -10.96 -49.44 -21.52
N SER A 459 -12.16 -48.88 -21.59
CA SER A 459 -13.06 -48.96 -22.76
C SER A 459 -12.97 -47.70 -23.60
N ALA A 460 -13.08 -47.82 -24.93
CA ALA A 460 -13.18 -46.63 -25.79
C ALA A 460 -14.49 -45.87 -25.49
N PRO A 461 -14.49 -44.53 -25.39
CA PRO A 461 -15.72 -43.77 -25.24
C PRO A 461 -16.59 -43.89 -26.51
N SER A 462 -17.90 -43.91 -26.31
CA SER A 462 -18.90 -43.88 -27.38
C SER A 462 -18.89 -42.51 -28.06
N MET A 463 -19.01 -42.44 -29.39
CA MET A 463 -19.09 -41.16 -30.11
C MET A 463 -20.32 -41.05 -31.00
N ASN A 464 -20.83 -39.83 -31.09
CA ASN A 464 -21.74 -39.34 -32.11
C ASN A 464 -21.01 -38.23 -32.90
N GLY A 465 -20.08 -38.64 -33.76
CA GLY A 465 -19.18 -37.77 -34.53
C GLY A 465 -18.01 -38.55 -35.13
N THR A 466 -17.11 -37.86 -35.84
CA THR A 466 -15.95 -38.44 -36.51
C THR A 466 -14.66 -38.26 -35.70
N VAL A 467 -13.82 -39.28 -35.60
CA VAL A 467 -12.44 -39.15 -35.10
C VAL A 467 -11.49 -38.90 -36.27
N ILE A 468 -10.56 -37.96 -36.13
CA ILE A 468 -9.42 -37.76 -37.04
C ILE A 468 -8.12 -38.08 -36.29
N THR A 469 -7.25 -38.87 -36.93
CA THR A 469 -5.90 -39.19 -36.43
C THR A 469 -4.85 -39.00 -37.53
N PRO A 470 -3.57 -38.81 -37.22
CA PRO A 470 -2.50 -38.80 -38.22
C PRO A 470 -2.40 -40.09 -39.05
N THR A 471 -3.00 -41.20 -38.62
CA THR A 471 -3.01 -42.45 -39.39
C THR A 471 -4.27 -42.61 -40.27
N PHE A 472 -5.27 -41.73 -40.15
CA PHE A 472 -6.50 -41.81 -40.94
C PHE A 472 -7.30 -40.48 -40.98
N PRO A 473 -7.62 -39.89 -42.16
CA PRO A 473 -7.14 -40.17 -43.51
C PRO A 473 -6.05 -39.19 -44.01
N ASP A 474 -5.69 -38.17 -43.21
CA ASP A 474 -4.77 -37.10 -43.62
C ASP A 474 -3.97 -36.51 -42.44
N THR A 475 -2.65 -36.69 -42.47
CA THR A 475 -1.71 -36.13 -41.48
C THR A 475 -1.66 -34.59 -41.49
N THR A 476 -1.93 -33.96 -42.65
CA THR A 476 -1.82 -32.50 -42.78
C THR A 476 -2.97 -31.80 -42.09
N THR A 477 -4.21 -32.31 -42.24
CA THR A 477 -5.39 -31.83 -41.52
C THR A 477 -5.24 -31.92 -40.00
N ALA A 478 -4.81 -33.05 -39.44
CA ALA A 478 -4.66 -33.22 -37.99
C ALA A 478 -3.66 -32.21 -37.38
N ASN A 479 -2.51 -32.02 -38.03
CA ASN A 479 -1.50 -31.06 -37.57
C ASN A 479 -1.95 -29.59 -37.73
N ALA A 480 -2.71 -29.27 -38.78
CA ALA A 480 -3.28 -27.94 -38.98
C ALA A 480 -4.32 -27.59 -37.90
N ILE A 481 -5.20 -28.54 -37.53
CA ILE A 481 -6.16 -28.36 -36.43
C ILE A 481 -5.44 -28.06 -35.10
N VAL A 482 -4.33 -28.76 -34.81
CA VAL A 482 -3.54 -28.50 -33.59
C VAL A 482 -2.79 -27.16 -33.64
N ALA A 483 -2.38 -26.71 -34.83
CA ALA A 483 -1.80 -25.38 -35.00
C ALA A 483 -2.83 -24.27 -34.73
N ASP A 484 -4.06 -24.41 -35.26
CA ASP A 484 -5.17 -23.48 -35.01
C ASP A 484 -5.62 -23.51 -33.54
N LEU A 485 -5.66 -24.69 -32.91
CA LEU A 485 -5.93 -24.82 -31.48
C LEU A 485 -4.91 -24.05 -30.63
N ARG A 486 -3.62 -24.14 -30.98
CA ARG A 486 -2.56 -23.37 -30.30
C ARG A 486 -2.66 -21.87 -30.60
N ALA A 487 -3.08 -21.48 -31.80
CA ALA A 487 -3.37 -20.09 -32.11
C ALA A 487 -4.56 -19.56 -31.28
N ALA A 488 -5.62 -20.36 -31.10
CA ALA A 488 -6.75 -20.01 -30.23
C ALA A 488 -6.33 -19.84 -28.77
N TYR A 489 -5.55 -20.78 -28.21
CA TYR A 489 -4.97 -20.67 -26.87
C TYR A 489 -4.15 -19.38 -26.70
N LEU A 490 -3.27 -19.07 -27.66
CA LEU A 490 -2.45 -17.87 -27.63
C LEU A 490 -3.25 -16.58 -27.88
N SER A 491 -4.36 -16.62 -28.61
CA SER A 491 -5.21 -15.45 -28.89
C SER A 491 -5.91 -14.91 -27.64
N ILE A 492 -6.16 -15.78 -26.65
CA ILE A 492 -6.69 -15.40 -25.34
C ILE A 492 -5.62 -15.38 -24.25
N THR A 493 -4.34 -15.46 -24.60
CA THR A 493 -3.23 -15.34 -23.67
C THR A 493 -2.79 -13.87 -23.56
N PRO A 494 -2.57 -13.31 -22.36
CA PRO A 494 -2.09 -11.93 -22.22
C PRO A 494 -0.74 -11.63 -22.90
N PRO A 495 -0.44 -10.37 -23.27
CA PRO A 495 0.77 -10.01 -24.04
C PRO A 495 2.13 -10.31 -23.39
N ALA A 496 2.16 -10.74 -22.11
CA ALA A 496 3.38 -11.16 -21.42
C ALA A 496 3.87 -12.57 -21.83
N GLY A 497 3.11 -13.29 -22.68
CA GLY A 497 3.43 -14.64 -23.14
C GLY A 497 2.53 -15.71 -22.51
N PRO A 498 2.71 -16.99 -22.87
CA PRO A 498 1.92 -18.10 -22.32
C PRO A 498 1.97 -18.12 -20.78
N PRO A 499 0.92 -18.62 -20.09
CA PRO A 499 0.82 -18.48 -18.64
C PRO A 499 1.91 -19.25 -17.90
N ALA A 500 3.03 -18.59 -17.62
CA ALA A 500 3.83 -18.90 -16.45
C ALA A 500 3.07 -18.45 -15.20
N ALA A 501 3.20 -19.19 -14.11
CA ALA A 501 2.59 -18.83 -12.83
C ALA A 501 2.98 -17.39 -12.45
N GLY A 502 2.00 -16.49 -12.32
CA GLY A 502 2.23 -15.09 -11.95
C GLY A 502 2.26 -14.05 -13.09
N SER A 503 1.88 -14.37 -14.34
CA SER A 503 1.83 -13.37 -15.43
C SER A 503 0.51 -13.35 -16.22
N LEU A 504 -0.54 -12.82 -15.60
CA LEU A 504 -1.77 -12.40 -16.30
C LEU A 504 -2.06 -10.93 -15.96
N GLY A 505 -2.49 -10.15 -16.95
CA GLY A 505 -2.90 -8.76 -16.77
C GLY A 505 -3.82 -8.30 -17.89
N GLY A 506 -4.74 -7.37 -17.59
CA GLY A 506 -5.68 -6.79 -18.55
C GLY A 506 -7.13 -7.26 -18.45
N GLY A 507 -7.49 -8.11 -17.48
CA GLY A 507 -8.86 -8.48 -17.16
C GLY A 507 -9.15 -8.38 -15.66
N THR A 508 -10.43 -8.51 -15.28
CA THR A 508 -10.87 -8.47 -13.87
C THR A 508 -10.16 -9.56 -13.07
N SER A 509 -9.48 -9.20 -11.99
CA SER A 509 -8.69 -10.16 -11.20
C SER A 509 -9.58 -11.01 -10.28
N ILE A 510 -9.41 -12.32 -10.35
CA ILE A 510 -9.90 -13.29 -9.37
C ILE A 510 -8.73 -13.55 -8.39
N PRO A 511 -8.83 -13.10 -7.12
CA PRO A 511 -7.73 -13.21 -6.17
C PRO A 511 -7.25 -14.65 -5.94
N ALA A 512 -6.00 -14.77 -5.49
CA ALA A 512 -5.41 -16.07 -5.20
C ALA A 512 -6.15 -16.76 -4.04
N GLY A 513 -6.57 -18.02 -4.25
CA GLY A 513 -7.32 -18.79 -3.25
C GLY A 513 -8.82 -18.49 -3.20
N THR A 514 -9.36 -17.64 -4.08
CA THR A 514 -10.81 -17.45 -4.21
C THR A 514 -11.44 -18.68 -4.87
N THR A 515 -12.26 -19.42 -4.10
CA THR A 515 -13.17 -20.43 -4.66
C THR A 515 -14.45 -19.75 -5.13
N LEU A 516 -14.88 -20.05 -6.35
CA LEU A 516 -16.12 -19.55 -6.93
C LEU A 516 -17.28 -20.49 -6.62
N GLY A 517 -18.50 -19.96 -6.54
CA GLY A 517 -19.74 -20.72 -6.41
C GLY A 517 -20.52 -20.41 -5.14
N ALA A 518 -21.81 -20.15 -5.30
CA ALA A 518 -22.77 -20.14 -4.19
C ALA A 518 -23.27 -21.57 -3.89
N PRO A 519 -23.92 -21.83 -2.73
CA PRO A 519 -24.54 -23.12 -2.45
C PRO A 519 -25.44 -23.59 -3.60
N ALA A 520 -25.28 -24.85 -4.00
CA ALA A 520 -25.95 -25.39 -5.18
C ALA A 520 -27.46 -25.54 -4.99
N GLY A 521 -28.21 -25.33 -6.08
CA GLY A 521 -29.67 -25.47 -6.16
C GLY A 521 -30.41 -24.17 -6.47
N ASN A 522 -29.70 -23.05 -6.67
CA ASN A 522 -30.31 -21.77 -7.00
C ASN A 522 -30.63 -21.65 -8.50
N ALA A 523 -31.67 -20.90 -8.86
CA ALA A 523 -32.01 -20.61 -10.26
C ALA A 523 -31.24 -19.41 -10.83
N LEU A 524 -30.70 -18.57 -9.94
CA LEU A 524 -29.91 -17.37 -10.21
C LEU A 524 -28.96 -17.17 -9.03
N VAL A 525 -27.71 -16.82 -9.30
CA VAL A 525 -26.73 -16.46 -8.28
C VAL A 525 -26.32 -15.00 -8.47
N LEU A 526 -26.20 -14.27 -7.35
CA LEU A 526 -25.90 -12.84 -7.30
C LEU A 526 -24.61 -12.58 -6.49
N GLY A 527 -24.11 -11.34 -6.52
CA GLY A 527 -22.87 -10.94 -5.85
C GLY A 527 -21.63 -11.48 -6.58
N ASP A 528 -20.60 -11.87 -5.83
CA ASP A 528 -19.27 -12.26 -6.34
C ASP A 528 -19.26 -13.50 -7.26
N ASN A 529 -20.41 -14.16 -7.42
CA ASN A 529 -20.62 -15.34 -8.25
C ASN A 529 -21.49 -15.07 -9.50
N LEU A 530 -21.77 -13.79 -9.78
CA LEU A 530 -22.40 -13.31 -11.01
C LEU A 530 -21.34 -12.65 -11.90
N PHE A 531 -21.20 -13.16 -13.12
CA PHE A 531 -20.24 -12.69 -14.11
C PHE A 531 -20.97 -12.15 -15.34
N PHE A 532 -20.50 -11.03 -15.87
CA PHE A 532 -20.96 -10.43 -17.13
C PHE A 532 -19.95 -10.74 -18.26
N SER A 533 -20.22 -10.30 -19.49
CA SER A 533 -19.24 -10.49 -20.58
C SER A 533 -17.92 -9.79 -20.25
N GLY A 534 -16.79 -10.45 -20.46
CA GLY A 534 -15.48 -9.90 -20.10
C GLY A 534 -14.37 -10.94 -20.00
N VAL A 535 -13.18 -10.46 -19.59
CA VAL A 535 -11.99 -11.27 -19.32
C VAL A 535 -11.73 -11.27 -17.82
N TYR A 536 -11.58 -12.47 -17.24
CA TYR A 536 -11.36 -12.73 -15.82
C TYR A 536 -10.04 -13.49 -15.65
N THR A 537 -9.18 -13.08 -14.71
CA THR A 537 -7.80 -13.57 -14.64
C THR A 537 -7.40 -13.99 -13.23
N SER A 538 -6.75 -15.16 -13.08
CA SER A 538 -6.17 -15.60 -11.80
C SER A 538 -4.73 -16.09 -11.97
N LEU A 539 -3.84 -15.57 -11.12
CA LEU A 539 -2.44 -15.99 -11.04
C LEU A 539 -2.26 -17.36 -10.33
N THR A 540 -3.37 -17.98 -9.94
CA THR A 540 -3.46 -19.31 -9.33
C THR A 540 -4.57 -20.10 -10.02
N SER A 541 -4.93 -21.27 -9.48
CA SER A 541 -6.05 -22.06 -9.99
C SER A 541 -7.40 -21.35 -9.85
N ILE A 542 -8.29 -21.55 -10.81
CA ILE A 542 -9.72 -21.21 -10.71
C ILE A 542 -10.46 -22.49 -10.33
N LEU A 543 -11.14 -22.48 -9.18
CA LEU A 543 -11.95 -23.60 -8.70
C LEU A 543 -13.39 -23.15 -8.47
N ILE A 544 -14.35 -23.86 -9.08
CA ILE A 544 -15.79 -23.65 -8.89
C ILE A 544 -16.32 -24.75 -7.97
N SER A 545 -16.90 -24.42 -6.81
CA SER A 545 -17.42 -25.38 -5.82
C SER A 545 -18.93 -25.28 -5.60
N GLY A 546 -19.67 -24.71 -6.53
CA GLY A 546 -21.10 -24.46 -6.41
C GLY A 546 -21.70 -23.83 -7.67
N ASP A 547 -22.83 -23.16 -7.52
CA ASP A 547 -23.49 -22.46 -8.63
C ASP A 547 -22.79 -21.13 -8.93
N ILE A 548 -22.42 -20.88 -10.18
CA ILE A 548 -22.08 -19.53 -10.70
C ILE A 548 -23.05 -19.13 -11.81
N THR A 549 -23.26 -17.84 -12.01
CA THR A 549 -24.11 -17.31 -13.10
C THR A 549 -23.29 -16.50 -14.09
N LEU A 550 -23.43 -16.82 -15.39
CA LEU A 550 -22.92 -16.02 -16.50
C LEU A 550 -24.11 -15.32 -17.17
N ASP A 551 -24.17 -13.99 -17.05
CA ASP A 551 -25.24 -13.15 -17.55
C ASP A 551 -24.77 -12.36 -18.77
N ALA A 552 -25.40 -12.61 -19.92
CA ALA A 552 -25.09 -11.93 -21.17
C ALA A 552 -25.85 -10.61 -21.36
N GLN A 553 -26.67 -10.19 -20.39
CA GLN A 553 -27.41 -8.92 -20.41
C GLN A 553 -28.29 -8.71 -21.66
N ASN A 554 -28.75 -9.82 -22.27
CA ASN A 554 -29.49 -9.92 -23.53
C ASN A 554 -28.67 -9.76 -24.83
N ASP A 555 -27.34 -9.77 -24.78
CA ASP A 555 -26.48 -9.89 -25.97
C ASP A 555 -26.19 -11.38 -26.29
N PRO A 556 -26.78 -11.97 -27.35
CA PRO A 556 -26.53 -13.36 -27.74
C PRO A 556 -25.11 -13.61 -28.30
N ASN A 557 -24.28 -12.57 -28.40
CA ASN A 557 -22.87 -12.63 -28.80
C ASN A 557 -21.91 -12.36 -27.62
N ALA A 558 -22.43 -12.15 -26.40
CA ALA A 558 -21.63 -11.95 -25.20
C ALA A 558 -20.59 -13.06 -25.02
N THR A 559 -19.34 -12.67 -24.76
CA THR A 559 -18.19 -13.57 -24.60
C THR A 559 -17.64 -13.49 -23.18
N PHE A 560 -17.26 -14.64 -22.63
CA PHE A 560 -16.71 -14.77 -21.28
C PHE A 560 -15.38 -15.52 -21.39
N ILE A 561 -14.30 -14.95 -20.88
CA ILE A 561 -12.96 -15.56 -20.94
C ILE A 561 -12.38 -15.63 -19.52
N PHE A 562 -12.21 -16.83 -18.99
CA PHE A 562 -11.59 -17.10 -17.69
C PHE A 562 -10.18 -17.65 -17.91
N GLN A 563 -9.17 -16.98 -17.36
CA GLN A 563 -7.75 -17.30 -17.53
C GLN A 563 -7.13 -17.67 -16.19
N SER A 564 -6.55 -18.87 -16.10
CA SER A 564 -5.76 -19.34 -14.96
C SER A 564 -4.32 -19.58 -15.38
N SER A 565 -3.33 -19.10 -14.62
CA SER A 565 -1.93 -19.50 -14.83
C SER A 565 -1.57 -20.85 -14.21
N SER A 566 -2.56 -21.59 -13.71
CA SER A 566 -2.43 -22.95 -13.19
C SER A 566 -3.64 -23.77 -13.70
N THR A 567 -4.37 -24.44 -12.81
CA THR A 567 -5.51 -25.28 -13.20
C THR A 567 -6.83 -24.51 -13.29
N VAL A 568 -7.76 -25.03 -14.08
CA VAL A 568 -9.19 -24.67 -14.01
C VAL A 568 -9.97 -25.90 -13.59
N GLY A 569 -10.96 -25.78 -12.71
CA GLY A 569 -11.76 -26.95 -12.36
C GLY A 569 -13.03 -26.70 -11.57
N ALA A 570 -13.75 -27.79 -11.36
CA ALA A 570 -14.95 -27.87 -10.54
C ALA A 570 -14.74 -28.84 -9.38
N ALA A 571 -15.33 -28.55 -8.22
CA ALA A 571 -15.35 -29.44 -7.08
C ALA A 571 -16.34 -30.60 -7.29
N ASP A 572 -16.12 -31.68 -6.53
CA ASP A 572 -16.93 -32.89 -6.59
C ASP A 572 -18.35 -32.64 -6.06
N GLY A 573 -19.36 -33.05 -6.84
CA GLY A 573 -20.77 -32.97 -6.53
C GLY A 573 -21.44 -34.33 -6.35
N ALA A 574 -22.64 -34.32 -5.75
CA ALA A 574 -23.52 -35.47 -5.65
C ALA A 574 -24.40 -35.62 -6.90
N ALA A 575 -24.94 -36.81 -7.16
CA ALA A 575 -25.79 -37.04 -8.33
C ALA A 575 -27.06 -36.18 -8.27
N SER A 576 -27.43 -35.58 -9.40
CA SER A 576 -28.68 -34.83 -9.57
C SER A 576 -29.88 -35.68 -9.15
N PRO A 577 -30.84 -35.14 -8.36
CA PRO A 577 -31.07 -33.73 -8.05
C PRO A 577 -30.34 -33.19 -6.80
N SER A 578 -29.39 -33.94 -6.21
CA SER A 578 -28.61 -33.45 -5.06
C SER A 578 -27.60 -32.37 -5.46
N ALA A 579 -27.04 -31.65 -4.49
CA ALA A 579 -26.09 -30.55 -4.71
C ALA A 579 -24.84 -30.97 -5.50
N HIS A 580 -24.57 -30.26 -6.61
CA HIS A 580 -23.38 -30.39 -7.45
C HIS A 580 -23.02 -29.04 -8.07
N THR A 581 -21.79 -28.92 -8.58
CA THR A 581 -21.30 -27.70 -9.24
C THR A 581 -22.03 -27.46 -10.56
N ARG A 582 -22.52 -26.24 -10.82
CA ARG A 582 -23.21 -25.87 -12.06
C ARG A 582 -22.80 -24.48 -12.55
N ILE A 583 -22.68 -24.34 -13.86
CA ILE A 583 -22.49 -23.03 -14.51
C ILE A 583 -23.83 -22.64 -15.16
N LEU A 584 -24.46 -21.58 -14.65
CA LEU A 584 -25.79 -21.14 -15.09
C LEU A 584 -25.66 -20.07 -16.16
N LEU A 585 -26.16 -20.34 -17.37
CA LEU A 585 -26.18 -19.37 -18.48
C LEU A 585 -27.54 -18.67 -18.56
N ILE A 586 -27.59 -17.34 -18.47
CA ILE A 586 -28.84 -16.56 -18.50
C ILE A 586 -28.80 -15.42 -19.54
N ASN A 587 -29.98 -14.86 -19.82
CA ASN A 587 -30.17 -13.65 -20.65
C ASN A 587 -29.40 -13.67 -21.98
N GLY A 588 -29.43 -14.79 -22.71
CA GLY A 588 -28.76 -14.94 -24.01
C GLY A 588 -27.35 -15.53 -23.97
N ALA A 589 -26.78 -15.81 -22.79
CA ALA A 589 -25.47 -16.45 -22.67
C ALA A 589 -25.51 -17.88 -23.26
N LYS A 590 -24.45 -18.24 -23.99
CA LYS A 590 -24.30 -19.52 -24.70
C LYS A 590 -22.97 -20.17 -24.35
N ALA A 591 -22.96 -21.49 -24.21
CA ALA A 591 -21.74 -22.24 -23.93
C ALA A 591 -20.69 -22.09 -25.05
N SER A 592 -21.11 -21.80 -26.28
CA SER A 592 -20.19 -21.50 -27.39
C SER A 592 -19.27 -20.31 -27.14
N ASN A 593 -19.70 -19.34 -26.33
CA ASN A 593 -19.00 -18.06 -26.11
C ASN A 593 -18.29 -17.99 -24.75
N VAL A 594 -18.32 -19.06 -23.96
CA VAL A 594 -17.63 -19.16 -22.67
C VAL A 594 -16.32 -19.93 -22.87
N TRP A 595 -15.22 -19.37 -22.36
CA TRP A 595 -13.86 -19.86 -22.57
C TRP A 595 -13.13 -19.98 -21.25
N TRP A 596 -12.49 -21.11 -21.04
CA TRP A 596 -11.75 -21.45 -19.84
C TRP A 596 -10.32 -21.85 -20.23
N GLN A 597 -9.36 -20.95 -20.03
CA GLN A 597 -7.95 -21.21 -20.28
C GLN A 597 -7.26 -21.70 -19.00
N ALA A 598 -6.63 -22.88 -19.07
CA ALA A 598 -5.79 -23.40 -18.00
C ALA A 598 -4.31 -23.40 -18.42
N GLY A 599 -3.48 -22.69 -17.66
CA GLY A 599 -2.02 -22.66 -17.81
C GLY A 599 -1.34 -24.00 -17.60
N SER A 600 -1.97 -24.93 -16.89
CA SER A 600 -1.53 -26.32 -16.74
C SER A 600 -2.60 -27.33 -17.20
N ALA A 601 -3.50 -27.74 -16.32
CA ALA A 601 -4.48 -28.80 -16.57
C ALA A 601 -5.90 -28.39 -16.14
N ALA A 602 -6.92 -29.11 -16.61
CA ALA A 602 -8.30 -28.92 -16.15
C ALA A 602 -8.88 -30.17 -15.47
N THR A 603 -9.66 -29.97 -14.40
CA THR A 603 -10.31 -31.07 -13.66
C THR A 603 -11.78 -30.74 -13.38
N ILE A 604 -12.69 -31.46 -14.03
CA ILE A 604 -14.13 -31.35 -13.79
C ILE A 604 -14.53 -32.40 -12.73
N GLY A 605 -15.00 -31.92 -11.58
CA GLY A 605 -15.43 -32.75 -10.44
C GLY A 605 -16.65 -33.62 -10.71
N THR A 606 -16.87 -34.64 -9.89
CA THR A 606 -17.98 -35.61 -10.07
C THR A 606 -19.33 -34.92 -10.23
N GLN A 607 -20.17 -35.42 -11.13
CA GLN A 607 -21.55 -34.95 -11.34
C GLN A 607 -21.70 -33.45 -11.68
N THR A 608 -20.61 -32.75 -12.03
CA THR A 608 -20.66 -31.33 -12.41
C THR A 608 -21.44 -31.12 -13.71
N GLU A 609 -22.22 -30.04 -13.80
CA GLU A 609 -22.80 -29.53 -15.05
C GLU A 609 -21.94 -28.39 -15.61
N TRP A 610 -20.99 -28.73 -16.48
CA TRP A 610 -20.05 -27.78 -17.05
C TRP A 610 -20.60 -27.08 -18.31
N GLN A 611 -20.42 -25.77 -18.39
CA GLN A 611 -20.74 -24.94 -19.56
C GLN A 611 -19.51 -24.18 -20.01
N GLY A 612 -19.20 -24.25 -21.30
CA GLY A 612 -18.11 -23.51 -21.92
C GLY A 612 -16.97 -24.39 -22.45
N ASN A 613 -16.18 -23.81 -23.34
CA ASN A 613 -15.04 -24.45 -23.96
C ASN A 613 -13.81 -24.40 -23.03
N ILE A 614 -13.06 -25.50 -22.89
CA ILE A 614 -11.79 -25.55 -22.15
C ILE A 614 -10.61 -25.60 -23.13
N LEU A 615 -9.66 -24.71 -22.92
CA LEU A 615 -8.36 -24.64 -23.59
C LEU A 615 -7.28 -24.92 -22.53
N ALA A 616 -6.90 -26.18 -22.35
CA ALA A 616 -5.90 -26.59 -21.36
C ALA A 616 -4.52 -26.73 -22.00
N ALA A 617 -3.47 -26.21 -21.35
CA ALA A 617 -2.10 -26.34 -21.83
C ALA A 617 -1.66 -27.82 -21.91
N GLY A 618 -2.05 -28.64 -20.93
CA GLY A 618 -1.82 -30.09 -20.84
C GLY A 618 -3.14 -30.84 -20.64
N ASP A 619 -3.20 -31.68 -19.60
CA ASP A 619 -4.25 -32.69 -19.42
C ASP A 619 -5.65 -32.12 -19.07
N ILE A 620 -6.69 -32.88 -19.40
CA ILE A 620 -8.06 -32.66 -18.94
C ILE A 620 -8.60 -33.94 -18.29
N THR A 621 -9.07 -33.85 -17.04
CA THR A 621 -9.71 -34.94 -16.29
C THR A 621 -11.19 -34.62 -16.07
N LEU A 622 -12.07 -35.55 -16.42
CA LEU A 622 -13.47 -35.55 -16.01
C LEU A 622 -13.69 -36.73 -15.06
N LYS A 623 -14.18 -36.45 -13.86
CA LYS A 623 -14.54 -37.49 -12.89
C LYS A 623 -15.96 -38.03 -13.14
N THR A 624 -16.29 -39.11 -12.43
CA THR A 624 -17.54 -39.87 -12.52
C THR A 624 -18.79 -39.01 -12.75
N GLY A 625 -19.46 -39.22 -13.89
CA GLY A 625 -20.77 -38.63 -14.18
C GLY A 625 -20.78 -37.14 -14.50
N ALA A 626 -19.62 -36.46 -14.56
CA ALA A 626 -19.56 -35.08 -14.99
C ALA A 626 -20.07 -34.91 -16.44
N THR A 627 -20.81 -33.83 -16.70
CA THR A 627 -21.34 -33.48 -18.02
C THR A 627 -20.75 -32.15 -18.49
N SER A 628 -20.59 -31.99 -19.80
CA SER A 628 -20.03 -30.79 -20.41
C SER A 628 -20.77 -30.40 -21.69
N CYS A 629 -21.29 -29.18 -21.71
CA CYS A 629 -21.72 -28.47 -22.91
C CYS A 629 -20.61 -27.51 -23.33
N GLY A 630 -19.87 -27.82 -24.39
CA GLY A 630 -18.67 -27.09 -24.77
C GLY A 630 -17.73 -27.90 -25.66
N ARG A 631 -16.52 -27.39 -25.84
CA ARG A 631 -15.40 -28.10 -26.51
C ARG A 631 -14.27 -28.25 -25.53
N LEU A 632 -13.69 -29.44 -25.40
CA LEU A 632 -12.64 -29.72 -24.43
C LEU A 632 -11.34 -30.02 -25.17
N PHE A 633 -10.34 -29.18 -25.01
CA PHE A 633 -9.10 -29.28 -25.77
C PHE A 633 -7.90 -29.48 -24.82
N ALA A 634 -7.49 -30.74 -24.69
CA ALA A 634 -6.32 -31.16 -23.92
C ALA A 634 -5.07 -31.04 -24.80
N GLY A 635 -4.02 -30.40 -24.26
CA GLY A 635 -2.78 -30.19 -25.00
C GLY A 635 -2.86 -29.06 -26.04
N ALA A 636 -3.59 -27.99 -25.74
CA ALA A 636 -3.69 -26.81 -26.60
C ALA A 636 -2.39 -26.00 -26.68
N PHE A 637 -1.42 -26.25 -25.79
CA PHE A 637 -0.10 -25.59 -25.81
C PHE A 637 1.07 -26.58 -25.68
N THR A 638 0.95 -27.57 -24.79
CA THR A 638 1.90 -28.68 -24.59
C THR A 638 1.26 -30.04 -24.91
N SER A 639 1.91 -31.14 -24.56
CA SER A 639 1.30 -32.48 -24.64
C SER A 639 0.20 -32.62 -23.58
N GLY A 640 -0.99 -33.13 -23.94
CA GLY A 640 -2.10 -33.30 -23.01
C GLY A 640 -3.00 -34.49 -23.33
N ALA A 641 -3.36 -35.25 -22.30
CA ALA A 641 -4.22 -36.42 -22.33
C ALA A 641 -5.62 -36.14 -21.76
N PHE A 642 -6.56 -37.04 -22.05
CA PHE A 642 -7.82 -37.15 -21.31
C PHE A 642 -7.82 -38.30 -20.32
N VAL A 643 -8.50 -38.07 -19.19
CA VAL A 643 -9.05 -39.11 -18.33
C VAL A 643 -10.55 -38.88 -18.20
N PHE A 644 -11.35 -39.86 -18.61
CA PHE A 644 -12.82 -39.87 -18.50
C PHE A 644 -13.30 -40.97 -17.56
N ASP A 645 -14.42 -40.71 -16.87
CA ASP A 645 -15.22 -41.69 -16.17
C ASP A 645 -16.72 -41.38 -16.30
N SER A 646 -17.41 -42.21 -17.09
CA SER A 646 -18.87 -42.20 -17.22
C SER A 646 -19.47 -40.83 -17.60
N ASN A 647 -18.81 -40.09 -18.50
CA ASN A 647 -19.12 -38.68 -18.79
C ASN A 647 -20.04 -38.47 -20.01
N VAL A 648 -20.57 -37.26 -20.14
CA VAL A 648 -21.17 -36.77 -21.39
C VAL A 648 -20.47 -35.47 -21.81
N VAL A 649 -19.80 -35.48 -22.95
CA VAL A 649 -19.22 -34.28 -23.58
C VAL A 649 -20.01 -33.98 -24.84
N SER A 650 -20.48 -32.74 -25.01
CA SER A 650 -21.26 -32.35 -26.19
C SER A 650 -20.88 -30.98 -26.69
N VAL A 651 -20.67 -30.85 -28.01
CA VAL A 651 -20.53 -29.53 -28.63
C VAL A 651 -21.81 -28.70 -28.43
N PRO A 652 -21.71 -27.38 -28.24
CA PRO A 652 -22.88 -26.50 -28.17
C PRO A 652 -23.73 -26.63 -29.43
N GLY A 653 -25.06 -26.74 -29.27
CA GLY A 653 -26.00 -26.90 -30.37
C GLY A 653 -26.16 -28.32 -30.93
N ASN A 654 -25.52 -29.35 -30.36
CA ASN A 654 -25.76 -30.73 -30.75
C ASN A 654 -27.19 -31.18 -30.33
N PRO A 655 -27.99 -31.85 -31.18
CA PRO A 655 -29.33 -32.33 -30.83
C PRO A 655 -29.38 -33.33 -29.67
N SER A 656 -28.26 -33.98 -29.34
CA SER A 656 -28.12 -34.94 -28.23
C SER A 656 -27.37 -34.36 -27.02
N ALA A 657 -27.23 -33.03 -26.94
CA ALA A 657 -26.58 -32.37 -25.81
C ALA A 657 -27.35 -32.58 -24.48
N PRO A 658 -26.68 -32.45 -23.32
CA PRO A 658 -27.34 -32.39 -22.02
C PRO A 658 -28.45 -31.33 -22.00
N ALA A 659 -29.55 -31.56 -21.28
CA ALA A 659 -30.72 -30.67 -21.26
C ALA A 659 -30.41 -29.25 -20.73
N THR A 660 -29.28 -29.07 -20.03
CA THR A 660 -28.79 -27.79 -19.52
C THR A 660 -27.89 -27.03 -20.51
N CYS A 661 -27.55 -27.63 -21.66
CA CYS A 661 -26.72 -27.02 -22.70
C CYS A 661 -27.46 -25.89 -23.44
N LYS A 662 -26.84 -24.71 -23.55
CA LYS A 662 -27.42 -23.51 -24.22
C LYS A 662 -26.49 -22.91 -25.27
#